data_AF-A0A957JDU2-F1
#
_entry.id   AF-A0A957JDU2-F1
#
_cell.length_a   1.000
_cell.length_b   1.000
_cell.length_c   1.000
_cell.angle_alpha   90.00
_cell.angle_beta   90.00
_cell.angle_gamma   90.00
#
_symmetry.space_group_name_H-M   'P 1'
#
loop_
_entity.id
_entity.type
_entity.pdbx_description
1 polymer ?
#
loop_
_entity_poly.entity_id
_entity_poly.type
_entity_poly.pdbx_seq_one_letter_code
_entity_poly.pdbx_strand_id
1 'polypeptide(L)'
;LQHVVVDEDKYTLYALALAGGDVDILRAMLKPEGEAKFDLEKLLRRLERDYASVHADRARLHDDPALFLRAYLKEDLRRTNESVQQMIGRAVQTLAERLAGLEGEMALVEKRFADSAYVQSVLAMTEFQMWQDETKAWRWITPRFVEAMAYNENVVQTIAKIVSEWQTTLSEGGEQMLRVIEEASSDITPLLTVLTQVQERGWLEGPNAAERDAILKWQRGVARFRRGRHASALTWLEQAETGLPEGGEQLRQQLALTYLKIAAVLMWPDGQQTATFDADADRILAKVADWYPDRKRALYFLGVSKTLAGDLEAAATAFGQVLALDPKDSAAHIGMGELHLQQDDFVAARTEFEKALKLDKKSAAAHKGMGDVLLHEGDLDEALIAYQWVLDYNPGLASAHLGIGEIQSRRGQSAGALDSFRTASELAPDDPIVQLKLGQALLSLNQPEPALKAYQESLSKRPELVEAHIGMGNCYLALDWLELAQTAFQKALSLSPEAVEAHIGLGDVYSRQRQHDAAVFSYRQAIALDGESARAYHGLSQVFRTLGRYEEALSAHETAVSLDPKMAYSAKNLGDVYLALRWSNEASNAYRQATVADPADFRAWTGLGRSYLAQGQLSEAEAAFAEALKHNPRFGHAHQGMGEIRRRQYRFDDAQNAYRQAVEMNPTEPDPYVGLAKVYLARHKPDQALLAYRQAVALVPKDPAIHTGMGLIQLQTGNLAGAASSFARALQLDANFPLAHYGQGELNRQQRDFLAAANAFKHAIELDSLLVEPHIGLARINAYEGRVKEARAALQQALTLDGENLEALVLLADVQALQGQHVPALATLEQARAIYAEYPPLFVSLGQIYTHLGRLTEAAEAYQKALSIVPDLPLALVGLAEINVAQDRPVQAESYLKKAVESDPDEALAYTGLCEVYFSMDRDAEAKEALAKALELDPRQAKTFMVQARWQERQGDIDAALASWQQATALAPTLIMAWNGLGLLQLRQGDLEAAHAAFSQSLVIDEHQAVAHGGLGRVVMLQGKYSEALVLYQRAVTYDAANGELFARIGELFMLTAQPGPAHEAYGQLLELEPNSAIALAGLGRAKAALGQSDEAIAMLERALRRTPKEATAHAALADVLALSGQPAAAITSYEQALNLDADVALDY
;
A
#
# COMPACT_ATOMS: atom_id res chain seq x y z
N LEU A 1 -86.95 59.48 60.30
CA LEU A 1 -86.19 58.79 61.38
C LEU A 1 -86.69 59.05 62.81
N GLN A 2 -87.91 59.56 63.07
CA GLN A 2 -88.42 59.81 64.45
C GLN A 2 -89.69 59.02 64.89
N HIS A 3 -90.11 57.97 64.14
CA HIS A 3 -91.02 56.90 64.61
C HIS A 3 -90.36 55.51 64.42
N VAL A 4 -89.04 55.47 64.51
CA VAL A 4 -88.20 54.63 63.64
C VAL A 4 -87.42 53.62 64.46
N VAL A 5 -88.04 52.46 64.54
CA VAL A 5 -87.61 51.23 65.22
C VAL A 5 -87.88 51.21 66.74
N VAL A 6 -89.14 50.86 67.03
CA VAL A 6 -89.73 50.06 68.14
C VAL A 6 -91.16 49.73 67.61
N ASP A 7 -91.91 48.70 67.99
CA ASP A 7 -91.98 47.93 69.23
C ASP A 7 -91.46 46.51 69.06
N GLU A 8 -90.24 46.38 69.58
CA GLU A 8 -89.36 45.23 69.51
C GLU A 8 -88.79 44.99 68.12
N ASP A 9 -88.26 46.09 67.54
CA ASP A 9 -87.35 46.14 66.39
C ASP A 9 -87.68 45.09 65.33
N LYS A 10 -88.94 45.22 64.93
CA LYS A 10 -89.97 44.19 64.75
C LYS A 10 -89.67 43.21 63.64
N TYR A 11 -89.72 41.89 63.82
CA TYR A 11 -89.44 41.09 65.00
C TYR A 11 -88.00 40.61 64.80
N THR A 12 -87.10 41.26 65.54
CA THR A 12 -85.64 41.38 65.36
C THR A 12 -85.21 41.26 63.91
N LEU A 13 -85.65 42.32 63.22
CA LEU A 13 -85.78 42.58 61.79
C LEU A 13 -85.78 41.33 60.92
N TYR A 14 -86.95 40.75 61.04
CA TYR A 14 -87.51 39.56 60.46
C TYR A 14 -86.61 38.35 60.47
N ALA A 15 -86.05 38.21 61.67
CA ALA A 15 -85.16 37.17 62.13
C ALA A 15 -83.93 37.06 61.24
N LEU A 16 -83.27 38.23 61.14
CA LEU A 16 -81.98 38.47 60.49
C LEU A 16 -81.90 37.72 59.15
N ALA A 17 -82.64 38.29 58.18
CA ALA A 17 -83.93 37.72 57.82
C ALA A 17 -83.92 36.36 57.13
N LEU A 18 -84.67 35.46 57.76
CA LEU A 18 -84.72 34.02 57.52
C LEU A 18 -83.32 33.37 57.49
N ALA A 19 -82.40 33.92 58.30
CA ALA A 19 -81.11 33.36 58.70
C ALA A 19 -80.30 32.66 57.59
N GLY A 20 -80.21 33.31 56.42
CA GLY A 20 -79.46 32.80 55.26
C GLY A 20 -80.13 31.66 54.48
N GLY A 21 -81.41 31.36 54.77
CA GLY A 21 -82.16 30.22 54.24
C GLY A 21 -82.14 28.99 55.17
N ASP A 22 -81.48 29.06 56.32
CA ASP A 22 -81.35 27.95 57.26
C ASP A 22 -82.45 27.97 58.34
N VAL A 23 -83.38 27.02 58.22
CA VAL A 23 -84.57 26.92 59.09
C VAL A 23 -84.19 26.62 60.55
N ASP A 24 -83.07 25.95 60.80
CA ASP A 24 -82.67 25.56 62.14
C ASP A 24 -82.02 26.72 62.90
N ILE A 25 -81.17 27.51 62.22
CA ILE A 25 -80.63 28.76 62.78
C ILE A 25 -81.77 29.71 63.10
N LEU A 26 -82.70 29.87 62.16
CA LEU A 26 -83.88 30.70 62.32
C LEU A 26 -84.72 30.29 63.52
N ARG A 27 -84.93 28.98 63.71
CA ARG A 27 -85.66 28.43 64.87
C ARG A 27 -84.96 28.75 66.18
N ALA A 28 -83.63 28.64 66.22
CA ALA A 28 -82.86 28.87 67.42
C ALA A 28 -82.81 30.36 67.82
N MET A 29 -82.67 31.26 66.84
CA MET A 29 -82.70 32.71 67.08
C MET A 29 -84.02 33.17 67.71
N LEU A 30 -85.15 32.63 67.22
CA LEU A 30 -86.50 33.09 67.58
C LEU A 30 -87.15 32.35 68.77
N LYS A 31 -86.51 31.33 69.34
CA LYS A 31 -87.08 30.53 70.43
C LYS A 31 -87.19 31.34 71.74
N PRO A 32 -88.38 31.43 72.38
CA PRO A 32 -88.56 32.05 73.69
C PRO A 32 -87.95 31.20 74.82
N GLU A 33 -87.41 31.84 75.85
CA GLU A 33 -86.87 31.14 77.02
C GLU A 33 -88.00 30.49 77.83
N GLY A 34 -87.96 29.15 77.96
CA GLY A 34 -88.88 28.39 78.82
C GLY A 34 -90.06 27.68 78.14
N GLU A 35 -90.26 27.80 76.82
CA GLU A 35 -91.36 27.13 76.11
C GLU A 35 -90.98 25.77 75.49
N ALA A 36 -91.77 24.73 75.80
CA ALA A 36 -91.55 23.36 75.30
C ALA A 36 -92.15 23.08 73.91
N LYS A 37 -93.01 23.96 73.37
CA LYS A 37 -93.56 23.87 72.01
C LYS A 37 -93.57 25.25 71.35
N PHE A 38 -92.58 25.49 70.48
CA PHE A 38 -92.47 26.68 69.65
C PHE A 38 -92.81 26.35 68.19
N ASP A 39 -93.88 26.95 67.67
CA ASP A 39 -94.36 26.75 66.29
C ASP A 39 -93.83 27.88 65.40
N LEU A 40 -92.66 27.63 64.79
CA LEU A 40 -91.96 28.58 63.93
C LEU A 40 -92.83 28.96 62.72
N GLU A 41 -93.59 28.03 62.14
CA GLU A 41 -94.37 28.29 60.92
C GLU A 41 -95.57 29.21 61.22
N LYS A 42 -96.23 28.99 62.36
CA LYS A 42 -97.28 29.88 62.86
C LYS A 42 -96.74 31.25 63.23
N LEU A 43 -95.55 31.33 63.82
CA LEU A 43 -94.89 32.60 64.10
C LEU A 43 -94.52 33.31 62.80
N LEU A 44 -93.87 32.65 61.85
CA LEU A 44 -93.48 33.21 60.55
C LEU A 44 -94.70 33.65 59.71
N ARG A 45 -95.82 32.92 59.71
CA ARG A 45 -97.04 33.36 59.00
C ARG A 45 -97.71 34.55 59.69
N ARG A 46 -97.68 34.60 61.02
CA ARG A 46 -98.20 35.72 61.81
C ARG A 46 -97.37 36.97 61.54
N LEU A 47 -96.07 36.81 61.64
CA LEU A 47 -95.11 37.86 61.43
C LEU A 47 -95.14 38.33 59.93
N GLU A 48 -95.37 37.45 58.94
CA GLU A 48 -95.50 37.77 57.50
C GLU A 48 -96.78 38.58 57.24
N ARG A 49 -97.87 38.18 57.91
CA ARG A 49 -99.14 38.89 57.91
C ARG A 49 -99.04 40.28 58.59
N ASP A 50 -98.31 40.39 59.69
CA ASP A 50 -98.11 41.63 60.44
C ASP A 50 -97.18 42.61 59.70
N TYR A 51 -96.29 42.11 58.82
CA TYR A 51 -95.41 42.92 57.96
C TYR A 51 -96.05 43.37 56.64
N ALA A 52 -96.98 42.59 56.08
CA ALA A 52 -97.67 42.88 54.82
C ALA A 52 -98.56 44.15 54.86
N SER A 53 -98.79 44.75 56.03
CA SER A 53 -99.74 45.86 56.24
C SER A 53 -99.13 47.27 56.29
N VAL A 54 -97.85 47.48 55.94
CA VAL A 54 -97.17 48.80 55.94
C VAL A 54 -96.80 49.20 54.50
N HIS A 55 -97.37 50.29 53.98
CA HIS A 55 -97.71 50.48 52.55
C HIS A 55 -96.68 51.11 51.58
N ALA A 56 -96.85 50.71 50.30
CA ALA A 56 -96.84 51.44 49.02
C ALA A 56 -96.38 52.92 48.98
N ASP A 57 -95.24 53.15 48.31
CA ASP A 57 -94.98 54.18 47.27
C ASP A 57 -93.58 54.79 47.36
N ARG A 58 -92.59 54.09 46.75
CA ARG A 58 -91.48 54.58 45.89
C ARG A 58 -90.33 53.56 45.89
N ALA A 59 -90.04 53.01 44.70
CA ALA A 59 -89.03 51.99 44.36
C ALA A 59 -89.16 50.65 45.12
N ARG A 60 -89.13 49.53 44.38
CA ARG A 60 -89.62 48.22 44.84
C ARG A 60 -88.80 47.63 45.98
N LEU A 61 -89.40 47.64 47.17
CA LEU A 61 -89.07 46.75 48.30
C LEU A 61 -89.43 45.27 48.03
N HIS A 62 -90.04 44.97 46.86
CA HIS A 62 -90.53 43.65 46.46
C HIS A 62 -89.53 42.78 45.68
N ASP A 63 -88.35 43.28 45.32
CA ASP A 63 -87.41 42.50 44.48
C ASP A 63 -86.38 41.70 45.33
N ASP A 64 -85.82 42.26 46.41
CA ASP A 64 -85.02 41.51 47.40
C ASP A 64 -84.99 42.21 48.79
N PRO A 65 -85.92 41.86 49.69
CA PRO A 65 -85.97 42.40 51.05
C PRO A 65 -84.70 42.10 51.88
N ALA A 66 -83.95 41.04 51.56
CA ALA A 66 -82.79 40.62 52.34
C ALA A 66 -81.59 41.55 52.13
N LEU A 67 -81.38 42.07 50.92
CA LEU A 67 -80.26 42.96 50.59
C LEU A 67 -80.34 44.30 51.35
N PHE A 68 -81.53 44.90 51.37
CA PHE A 68 -81.77 46.18 52.06
C PHE A 68 -81.62 46.03 53.58
N LEU A 69 -82.18 44.96 54.14
CA LEU A 69 -82.06 44.65 55.56
C LEU A 69 -80.59 44.38 55.95
N ARG A 70 -79.84 43.63 55.13
CA ARG A 70 -78.40 43.36 55.36
C ARG A 70 -77.54 44.62 55.38
N ALA A 71 -77.78 45.60 54.50
CA ALA A 71 -77.03 46.85 54.51
C ALA A 71 -77.32 47.71 55.76
N TYR A 72 -78.59 47.81 56.17
CA TYR A 72 -79.00 48.56 57.36
C TYR A 72 -78.51 47.93 58.68
N LEU A 73 -78.34 46.61 58.71
CA LEU A 73 -77.80 45.86 59.84
C LEU A 73 -76.27 46.01 60.03
N LYS A 74 -75.53 46.40 58.96
CA LYS A 74 -74.06 46.55 58.99
C LYS A 74 -73.56 47.74 59.82
N GLU A 75 -74.29 48.85 59.80
CA GLU A 75 -73.79 50.13 60.31
C GLU A 75 -74.22 50.43 61.76
N ASP A 76 -75.52 50.52 62.06
CA ASP A 76 -75.97 51.22 63.27
C ASP A 76 -76.61 50.34 64.36
N LEU A 77 -77.40 49.32 63.98
CA LEU A 77 -78.22 48.56 64.94
C LEU A 77 -77.46 47.43 65.67
N ARG A 78 -76.56 46.71 65.01
CA ARG A 78 -75.82 45.57 65.63
C ARG A 78 -74.98 45.96 66.85
N ARG A 79 -74.54 47.22 66.93
CA ARG A 79 -73.69 47.72 68.03
C ARG A 79 -74.50 48.33 69.17
N THR A 80 -75.71 48.81 68.89
CA THR A 80 -76.48 49.65 69.81
C THR A 80 -77.74 48.97 70.35
N ASN A 81 -78.18 47.87 69.73
CA ASN A 81 -79.42 47.18 70.06
C ASN A 81 -79.20 45.81 70.72
N GLU A 82 -79.65 45.66 71.96
CA GLU A 82 -79.44 44.45 72.78
C GLU A 82 -80.16 43.22 72.22
N SER A 83 -81.39 43.35 71.70
CA SER A 83 -82.17 42.24 71.14
C SER A 83 -81.53 41.68 69.86
N VAL A 84 -80.95 42.53 69.01
CA VAL A 84 -80.19 42.12 67.82
C VAL A 84 -78.89 41.39 68.21
N GLN A 85 -78.17 41.89 69.22
CA GLN A 85 -76.96 41.24 69.73
C GLN A 85 -77.23 39.86 70.33
N GLN A 86 -78.32 39.71 71.08
CA GLN A 86 -78.74 38.43 71.65
C GLN A 86 -79.09 37.41 70.56
N MET A 87 -79.80 37.82 69.49
CA MET A 87 -80.11 36.91 68.38
C MET A 87 -78.89 36.49 67.57
N ILE A 88 -77.96 37.40 67.26
CA ILE A 88 -76.68 37.05 66.63
C ILE A 88 -75.90 36.09 67.52
N GLY A 89 -75.87 36.34 68.84
CA GLY A 89 -75.25 35.44 69.81
C GLY A 89 -75.84 34.02 69.80
N ARG A 90 -77.18 33.90 69.73
CA ARG A 90 -77.86 32.59 69.62
C ARG A 90 -77.57 31.90 68.28
N ALA A 91 -77.56 32.63 67.16
CA ALA A 91 -77.20 32.08 65.84
C ALA A 91 -75.78 31.52 65.83
N VAL A 92 -74.82 32.29 66.35
CA VAL A 92 -73.42 31.87 66.52
C VAL A 92 -73.34 30.64 67.44
N GLN A 93 -74.08 30.60 68.54
CA GLN A 93 -74.08 29.42 69.42
C GLN A 93 -74.62 28.16 68.72
N THR A 94 -75.76 28.26 68.02
CA THR A 94 -76.36 27.13 67.30
C THR A 94 -75.46 26.64 66.17
N LEU A 95 -74.87 27.55 65.40
CA LEU A 95 -73.88 27.20 64.39
C LEU A 95 -72.63 26.57 65.01
N ALA A 96 -72.18 27.03 66.18
CA ALA A 96 -71.04 26.45 66.87
C ALA A 96 -71.32 25.02 67.35
N GLU A 97 -72.52 24.76 67.88
CA GLU A 97 -72.96 23.42 68.28
C GLU A 97 -73.08 22.48 67.06
N ARG A 98 -73.68 22.97 65.96
CA ARG A 98 -73.80 22.21 64.71
C ARG A 98 -72.43 21.88 64.11
N LEU A 99 -71.55 22.87 64.03
CA LEU A 99 -70.18 22.68 63.55
C LEU A 99 -69.43 21.71 64.46
N ALA A 100 -69.54 21.82 65.79
CA ALA A 100 -68.91 20.87 66.71
C ALA A 100 -69.42 19.42 66.50
N GLY A 101 -70.71 19.23 66.20
CA GLY A 101 -71.27 17.93 65.84
C GLY A 101 -70.69 17.38 64.54
N LEU A 102 -70.72 18.18 63.47
CA LEU A 102 -70.15 17.82 62.16
C LEU A 102 -68.64 17.56 62.25
N GLU A 103 -67.90 18.37 63.01
CA GLU A 103 -66.46 18.21 63.26
C GLU A 103 -66.16 16.94 64.08
N GLY A 104 -67.09 16.51 64.95
CA GLY A 104 -67.00 15.26 65.71
C GLY A 104 -67.24 14.01 64.86
N GLU A 105 -68.12 14.09 63.86
CA GLU A 105 -68.37 13.02 62.89
C GLU A 105 -67.26 12.92 61.83
N MET A 106 -66.64 14.06 61.48
CA MET A 106 -65.58 14.15 60.49
C MET A 106 -64.25 14.55 61.14
N ALA A 107 -63.45 13.55 61.51
CA ALA A 107 -62.14 13.77 62.13
C ALA A 107 -61.15 14.55 61.24
N LEU A 108 -61.17 14.32 59.92
CA LEU A 108 -60.25 14.95 58.98
C LEU A 108 -60.80 16.25 58.40
N VAL A 109 -59.97 17.30 58.35
CA VAL A 109 -60.35 18.61 57.82
C VAL A 109 -60.76 18.54 56.35
N GLU A 110 -60.07 17.74 55.53
CA GLU A 110 -60.42 17.56 54.12
C GLU A 110 -61.86 17.02 53.93
N LYS A 111 -62.31 16.09 54.78
CA LYS A 111 -63.67 15.54 54.72
C LYS A 111 -64.70 16.61 55.08
N ARG A 112 -64.37 17.49 56.03
CA ARG A 112 -65.21 18.62 56.42
C ARG A 112 -65.41 19.58 55.23
N PHE A 113 -64.34 19.98 54.55
CA PHE A 113 -64.44 20.91 53.42
C PHE A 113 -64.96 20.28 52.11
N ALA A 114 -65.06 18.95 52.04
CA ALA A 114 -65.77 18.22 50.99
C ALA A 114 -67.27 18.09 51.27
N ASP A 115 -67.70 18.14 52.55
CA ASP A 115 -69.09 18.07 52.94
C ASP A 115 -69.82 19.40 52.76
N SER A 116 -70.92 19.36 52.01
CA SER A 116 -71.71 20.54 51.67
C SER A 116 -72.33 21.19 52.92
N ALA A 117 -72.78 20.40 53.89
CA ALA A 117 -73.44 20.91 55.10
C ALA A 117 -72.45 21.63 56.03
N TYR A 118 -71.23 21.09 56.17
CA TYR A 118 -70.15 21.77 56.89
C TYR A 118 -69.74 23.06 56.21
N VAL A 119 -69.50 23.03 54.89
CA VAL A 119 -69.12 24.23 54.12
C VAL A 119 -70.17 25.34 54.25
N GLN A 120 -71.45 25.01 54.08
CA GLN A 120 -72.54 25.97 54.26
C GLN A 120 -72.57 26.54 55.68
N SER A 121 -72.36 25.70 56.69
CA SER A 121 -72.32 26.12 58.10
C SER A 121 -71.12 27.03 58.40
N VAL A 122 -69.95 26.78 57.80
CA VAL A 122 -68.75 27.64 57.93
C VAL A 122 -68.96 29.01 57.30
N LEU A 123 -69.56 29.06 56.11
CA LEU A 123 -69.86 30.31 55.41
C LEU A 123 -70.92 31.13 56.17
N ALA A 124 -71.98 30.49 56.66
CA ALA A 124 -72.98 31.14 57.50
C ALA A 124 -72.36 31.68 58.80
N MET A 125 -71.54 30.88 59.48
CA MET A 125 -70.83 31.32 60.68
C MET A 125 -69.88 32.49 60.41
N THR A 126 -69.19 32.50 59.27
CA THR A 126 -68.36 33.63 58.84
C THR A 126 -69.18 34.92 58.76
N GLU A 127 -70.35 34.87 58.13
CA GLU A 127 -71.25 36.01 58.02
C GLU A 127 -71.73 36.50 59.40
N PHE A 128 -72.25 35.61 60.26
CA PHE A 128 -72.76 35.99 61.58
C PHE A 128 -71.68 36.45 62.56
N GLN A 129 -70.46 35.89 62.48
CA GLN A 129 -69.33 36.35 63.30
C GLN A 129 -68.91 37.77 62.93
N MET A 130 -68.85 38.10 61.63
CA MET A 130 -68.59 39.47 61.16
C MET A 130 -69.64 40.46 61.68
N TRP A 131 -70.87 40.01 61.89
CA TRP A 131 -71.95 40.83 62.46
C TRP A 131 -71.72 41.08 63.95
N GLN A 132 -71.21 40.07 64.69
CA GLN A 132 -71.01 40.14 66.14
C GLN A 132 -69.85 41.05 66.55
N ASP A 133 -68.63 40.75 66.10
CA ASP A 133 -67.41 41.45 66.50
C ASP A 133 -66.30 41.15 65.49
N GLU A 134 -65.70 42.18 64.89
CA GLU A 134 -64.67 42.03 63.86
C GLU A 134 -63.46 41.23 64.36
N THR A 135 -63.00 41.48 65.59
CA THR A 135 -61.78 40.83 66.11
C THR A 135 -62.03 39.35 66.41
N LYS A 136 -63.18 39.02 66.99
CA LYS A 136 -63.61 37.62 67.21
C LYS A 136 -63.86 36.92 65.88
N ALA A 137 -64.43 37.62 64.91
CA ALA A 137 -64.66 37.09 63.57
C ALA A 137 -63.36 36.70 62.89
N TRP A 138 -62.38 37.61 62.80
CA TRP A 138 -61.09 37.28 62.21
C TRP A 138 -60.41 36.13 62.95
N ARG A 139 -60.42 36.12 64.28
CA ARG A 139 -59.85 35.02 65.07
C ARG A 139 -60.51 33.67 64.78
N TRP A 140 -61.80 33.64 64.45
CA TRP A 140 -62.52 32.43 64.11
C TRP A 140 -62.36 32.02 62.63
N ILE A 141 -62.42 33.00 61.72
CA ILE A 141 -62.34 32.82 60.26
C ILE A 141 -60.94 32.37 59.85
N THR A 142 -59.88 32.97 60.39
CA THR A 142 -58.50 32.76 59.92
C THR A 142 -58.07 31.29 59.93
N PRO A 143 -58.31 30.47 60.99
CA PRO A 143 -58.07 29.03 60.93
C PRO A 143 -58.79 28.30 59.80
N ARG A 144 -60.08 28.58 59.58
CA ARG A 144 -60.90 27.91 58.54
C ARG A 144 -60.52 28.37 57.14
N PHE A 145 -60.11 29.63 57.01
CA PHE A 145 -59.56 30.16 55.78
C PHE A 145 -58.28 29.42 55.40
N VAL A 146 -57.32 29.24 56.33
CA VAL A 146 -56.08 28.48 56.09
C VAL A 146 -56.38 27.03 55.71
N GLU A 147 -57.32 26.37 56.39
CA GLU A 147 -57.74 25.01 56.05
C GLU A 147 -58.36 24.93 54.64
N ALA A 148 -59.24 25.88 54.29
CA ALA A 148 -59.87 25.96 52.98
C ALA A 148 -58.85 26.17 51.85
N MET A 149 -57.71 26.84 52.09
CA MET A 149 -56.66 27.04 51.08
C MET A 149 -56.06 25.74 50.54
N ALA A 150 -56.14 24.63 51.28
CA ALA A 150 -55.71 23.33 50.80
C ALA A 150 -56.84 22.51 50.16
N TYR A 151 -58.07 22.66 50.65
CA TYR A 151 -59.13 21.69 50.39
C TYR A 151 -60.29 22.21 49.54
N ASN A 152 -60.58 23.51 49.58
CA ASN A 152 -61.72 24.08 48.85
C ASN A 152 -61.51 25.56 48.51
N GLU A 153 -61.02 25.83 47.30
CA GLU A 153 -60.74 27.19 46.81
C GLU A 153 -62.02 28.06 46.71
N ASN A 154 -63.17 27.44 46.40
CA ASN A 154 -64.44 28.16 46.34
C ASN A 154 -64.82 28.74 47.72
N VAL A 155 -64.50 28.04 48.80
CA VAL A 155 -64.72 28.55 50.17
C VAL A 155 -63.80 29.73 50.47
N VAL A 156 -62.53 29.68 50.04
CA VAL A 156 -61.59 30.81 50.17
C VAL A 156 -62.14 32.06 49.48
N GLN A 157 -62.58 31.91 48.22
CA GLN A 157 -63.15 32.99 47.42
C GLN A 157 -64.46 33.53 48.04
N THR A 158 -65.30 32.63 48.55
CA THR A 158 -66.59 33.01 49.16
C THR A 158 -66.38 33.70 50.52
N ILE A 159 -65.43 33.25 51.35
CA ILE A 159 -65.05 33.95 52.59
C ILE A 159 -64.53 35.35 52.25
N ALA A 160 -63.62 35.47 51.28
CA ALA A 160 -63.10 36.76 50.85
C ALA A 160 -64.21 37.71 50.38
N LYS A 161 -65.18 37.18 49.60
CA LYS A 161 -66.36 37.93 49.17
C LYS A 161 -67.25 38.35 50.34
N ILE A 162 -67.56 37.45 51.27
CA ILE A 162 -68.35 37.77 52.46
C ILE A 162 -67.68 38.90 53.23
N VAL A 163 -66.37 38.85 53.43
CA VAL A 163 -65.61 39.90 54.14
C VAL A 163 -65.54 41.21 53.33
N SER A 164 -65.39 41.16 52.00
CA SER A 164 -65.31 42.37 51.18
C SER A 164 -66.60 43.18 51.19
N GLU A 165 -67.74 42.53 51.40
CA GLU A 165 -69.01 43.23 51.64
C GLU A 165 -69.02 44.08 52.94
N TRP A 166 -67.99 43.97 53.79
CA TRP A 166 -67.80 44.77 55.01
C TRP A 166 -66.74 45.85 54.90
N GLN A 167 -66.09 45.99 53.73
CA GLN A 167 -64.90 46.83 53.53
C GLN A 167 -65.03 48.24 54.12
N THR A 168 -66.18 48.90 53.98
CA THR A 168 -66.41 50.27 54.49
C THR A 168 -66.47 50.40 56.02
N THR A 169 -66.52 49.28 56.74
CA THR A 169 -66.71 49.22 58.20
C THR A 169 -65.61 48.47 58.94
N LEU A 170 -64.62 47.94 58.22
CA LEU A 170 -63.48 47.24 58.78
C LEU A 170 -62.53 48.22 59.48
N SER A 171 -61.81 47.74 60.49
CA SER A 171 -60.65 48.45 61.02
C SER A 171 -59.54 48.55 59.96
N GLU A 172 -58.59 49.48 60.13
CA GLU A 172 -57.42 49.61 59.25
C GLU A 172 -56.67 48.27 59.08
N GLY A 173 -56.55 47.48 60.16
CA GLY A 173 -55.96 46.14 60.12
C GLY A 173 -56.81 45.12 59.37
N GLY A 174 -58.14 45.21 59.47
CA GLY A 174 -59.08 44.36 58.72
C GLY A 174 -59.07 44.67 57.22
N GLU A 175 -59.03 45.95 56.83
CA GLU A 175 -58.88 46.37 55.44
C GLU A 175 -57.55 45.88 54.83
N GLN A 176 -56.46 45.96 55.60
CA GLN A 176 -55.16 45.45 55.16
C GLN A 176 -55.19 43.93 54.95
N MET A 177 -55.80 43.18 55.88
CA MET A 177 -55.95 41.72 55.74
C MET A 177 -56.79 41.37 54.50
N LEU A 178 -57.91 42.07 54.27
CA LEU A 178 -58.75 41.86 53.09
C LEU A 178 -57.99 42.14 51.79
N ARG A 179 -57.27 43.27 51.70
CA ARG A 179 -56.47 43.61 50.51
C ARG A 179 -55.45 42.51 50.19
N VAL A 180 -54.76 42.04 51.21
CA VAL A 180 -53.74 40.99 51.05
C VAL A 180 -54.37 39.64 50.65
N ILE A 181 -55.59 39.33 51.09
CA ILE A 181 -56.36 38.17 50.62
C ILE A 181 -56.76 38.31 49.14
N GLU A 182 -57.24 39.48 48.71
CA GLU A 182 -57.65 39.73 47.32
C GLU A 182 -56.46 39.67 46.35
N GLU A 183 -55.31 40.20 46.75
CA GLU A 183 -54.05 40.19 45.99
C GLU A 183 -53.39 38.80 45.93
N ALA A 184 -53.74 37.88 46.84
CA ALA A 184 -53.13 36.55 46.96
C ALA A 184 -53.31 35.67 45.71
N SER A 185 -54.32 35.98 44.88
CA SER A 185 -54.53 35.35 43.58
C SER A 185 -53.34 35.54 42.62
N SER A 186 -52.63 36.68 42.73
CA SER A 186 -51.47 37.03 41.91
C SER A 186 -50.14 36.69 42.59
N ASP A 187 -49.99 37.07 43.86
CA ASP A 187 -48.84 36.71 44.70
C ASP A 187 -49.31 36.42 46.12
N ILE A 188 -49.20 35.16 46.53
CA ILE A 188 -49.60 34.69 47.85
C ILE A 188 -48.61 35.10 48.96
N THR A 189 -47.42 35.59 48.61
CA THR A 189 -46.34 35.85 49.58
C THR A 189 -46.69 36.90 50.65
N PRO A 190 -47.32 38.04 50.32
CA PRO A 190 -47.79 38.99 51.33
C PRO A 190 -48.80 38.35 52.29
N LEU A 191 -49.72 37.52 51.77
CA LEU A 191 -50.72 36.80 52.58
C LEU A 191 -50.07 35.81 53.52
N LEU A 192 -49.11 35.01 53.05
CA LEU A 192 -48.38 34.08 53.90
C LEU A 192 -47.62 34.83 55.00
N THR A 193 -47.10 36.02 54.74
CA THR A 193 -46.41 36.84 55.75
C THR A 193 -47.38 37.25 56.86
N VAL A 194 -48.54 37.78 56.50
CA VAL A 194 -49.58 38.17 57.47
C VAL A 194 -50.09 36.95 58.26
N LEU A 195 -50.35 35.83 57.58
CA LEU A 195 -50.78 34.58 58.20
C LEU A 195 -49.74 34.01 59.18
N THR A 196 -48.45 34.22 58.94
CA THR A 196 -47.38 33.86 59.88
C THR A 196 -47.44 34.69 61.15
N GLN A 197 -47.60 36.01 61.02
CA GLN A 197 -47.65 36.91 62.17
C GLN A 197 -48.85 36.63 63.06
N VAL A 198 -49.99 36.25 62.49
CA VAL A 198 -51.16 35.83 63.29
C VAL A 198 -51.01 34.42 63.89
N GLN A 199 -50.29 33.51 63.21
CA GLN A 199 -49.91 32.21 63.77
C GLN A 199 -49.03 32.38 65.02
N GLU A 200 -48.01 33.24 64.97
CA GLU A 200 -47.14 33.58 66.11
C GLU A 200 -47.90 34.22 67.28
N ARG A 201 -49.03 34.88 66.99
CA ARG A 201 -49.95 35.42 68.00
C ARG A 201 -50.95 34.40 68.55
N GLY A 202 -50.81 33.11 68.18
CA GLY A 202 -51.64 32.01 68.67
C GLY A 202 -53.03 31.89 68.02
N TRP A 203 -53.28 32.55 66.88
CA TRP A 203 -54.61 32.54 66.26
C TRP A 203 -54.95 31.21 65.57
N LEU A 204 -53.93 30.43 65.19
CA LEU A 204 -54.08 29.14 64.51
C LEU A 204 -53.95 27.93 65.45
N GLU A 205 -53.88 28.15 66.77
CA GLU A 205 -53.80 27.08 67.76
C GLU A 205 -55.11 26.30 67.91
N GLY A 206 -55.05 25.12 68.54
CA GLY A 206 -56.20 24.24 68.78
C GLY A 206 -56.16 22.94 67.96
N PRO A 207 -57.29 22.22 67.84
CA PRO A 207 -57.38 21.02 67.02
C PRO A 207 -56.94 21.33 65.58
N ASN A 208 -56.10 20.47 65.01
CA ASN A 208 -55.54 20.59 63.65
C ASN A 208 -54.51 21.73 63.45
N ALA A 209 -53.91 22.27 64.52
CA ALA A 209 -52.86 23.29 64.41
C ALA A 209 -51.64 22.82 63.59
N ALA A 210 -51.24 21.55 63.72
CA ALA A 210 -50.15 20.97 62.94
C ALA A 210 -50.47 20.92 61.43
N GLU A 211 -51.71 20.59 61.08
CA GLU A 211 -52.19 20.55 59.70
C GLU A 211 -52.26 21.96 59.11
N ARG A 212 -52.74 22.96 59.86
CA ARG A 212 -52.72 24.38 59.43
C ARG A 212 -51.30 24.89 59.18
N ASP A 213 -50.36 24.55 60.06
CA ASP A 213 -48.94 24.86 59.86
C ASP A 213 -48.36 24.18 58.60
N ALA A 214 -48.72 22.92 58.36
CA ALA A 214 -48.34 22.19 57.15
C ALA A 214 -48.87 22.86 55.88
N ILE A 215 -50.14 23.32 55.87
CA ILE A 215 -50.74 24.02 54.73
C ILE A 215 -49.97 25.32 54.44
N LEU A 216 -49.64 26.12 55.46
CA LEU A 216 -48.86 27.35 55.27
C LEU A 216 -47.45 27.07 54.74
N LYS A 217 -46.78 26.03 55.25
CA LYS A 217 -45.47 25.59 54.76
C LYS A 217 -45.54 25.10 53.31
N TRP A 218 -46.55 24.33 52.94
CA TRP A 218 -46.79 23.90 51.55
C TRP A 218 -46.97 25.10 50.62
N GLN A 219 -47.83 26.05 50.97
CA GLN A 219 -48.06 27.27 50.20
C GLN A 219 -46.79 28.12 50.05
N ARG A 220 -45.94 28.21 51.09
CA ARG A 220 -44.61 28.83 50.99
C ARG A 220 -43.70 28.09 50.02
N GLY A 221 -43.67 26.76 50.07
CA GLY A 221 -42.92 25.93 49.14
C GLY A 221 -43.33 26.19 47.68
N VAL A 222 -44.64 26.19 47.40
CA VAL A 222 -45.20 26.51 46.08
C VAL A 222 -44.81 27.91 45.62
N ALA A 223 -44.91 28.92 46.48
CA ALA A 223 -44.52 30.29 46.16
C ALA A 223 -43.01 30.43 45.84
N ARG A 224 -42.15 29.70 46.57
CA ARG A 224 -40.70 29.66 46.31
C ARG A 224 -40.39 28.96 44.99
N PHE A 225 -41.08 27.87 44.68
CA PHE A 225 -40.95 27.16 43.41
C PHE A 225 -41.29 28.05 42.22
N ARG A 226 -42.42 28.79 42.27
CA ARG A 226 -42.82 29.75 41.22
C ARG A 226 -41.79 30.85 40.97
N ARG A 227 -40.93 31.15 41.95
CA ARG A 227 -39.84 32.15 41.86
C ARG A 227 -38.48 31.53 41.49
N GLY A 228 -38.44 30.27 41.04
CA GLY A 228 -37.20 29.57 40.64
C GLY A 228 -36.28 29.16 41.79
N ARG A 229 -36.74 29.23 43.05
CA ARG A 229 -35.91 28.89 44.23
C ARG A 229 -36.14 27.44 44.66
N HIS A 230 -35.69 26.49 43.84
CA HIS A 230 -36.00 25.05 43.98
C HIS A 230 -35.54 24.43 45.31
N ALA A 231 -34.28 24.62 45.71
CA ALA A 231 -33.76 24.10 46.97
C ALA A 231 -34.55 24.63 48.19
N SER A 232 -34.84 25.95 48.19
CA SER A 232 -35.66 26.55 49.25
C SER A 232 -37.10 26.04 49.22
N ALA A 233 -37.67 25.78 48.05
CA ALA A 233 -39.00 25.21 47.94
C ALA A 233 -39.04 23.81 48.58
N LEU A 234 -38.06 22.97 48.26
CA LEU A 234 -37.95 21.61 48.75
C LEU A 234 -37.91 21.55 50.29
N THR A 235 -37.08 22.39 50.93
CA THR A 235 -37.02 22.46 52.40
C THR A 235 -38.37 22.80 53.04
N TRP A 236 -39.12 23.74 52.46
CA TRP A 236 -40.45 24.10 52.97
C TRP A 236 -41.47 22.98 52.79
N LEU A 237 -41.42 22.26 51.67
CA LEU A 237 -42.30 21.13 51.39
C LEU A 237 -42.03 19.95 52.33
N GLU A 238 -40.75 19.64 52.61
CA GLU A 238 -40.37 18.60 53.58
C GLU A 238 -40.83 18.95 55.00
N GLN A 239 -40.75 20.22 55.38
CA GLN A 239 -41.31 20.65 56.67
C GLN A 239 -42.84 20.54 56.69
N ALA A 240 -43.53 20.73 55.56
CA ALA A 240 -44.96 20.52 55.46
C ALA A 240 -45.35 19.04 55.64
N GLU A 241 -44.52 18.10 55.16
CA GLU A 241 -44.74 16.66 55.33
C GLU A 241 -44.91 16.26 56.80
N THR A 242 -44.10 16.84 57.69
CA THR A 242 -44.10 16.50 59.12
C THR A 242 -45.42 16.79 59.82
N GLY A 243 -46.26 17.66 59.25
CA GLY A 243 -47.57 18.04 59.79
C GLY A 243 -48.76 17.46 59.02
N LEU A 244 -48.54 16.47 58.15
CA LEU A 244 -49.64 15.81 57.43
C LEU A 244 -50.55 15.04 58.40
N PRO A 245 -51.88 15.19 58.30
CA PRO A 245 -52.81 14.43 59.14
C PRO A 245 -52.77 12.93 58.79
N GLU A 246 -52.85 12.08 59.81
CA GLU A 246 -52.96 10.62 59.62
C GLU A 246 -54.25 10.28 58.86
N GLY A 247 -54.11 9.61 57.71
CA GLY A 247 -55.25 9.27 56.85
C GLY A 247 -55.75 10.39 55.93
N GLY A 248 -55.11 11.57 55.93
CA GLY A 248 -55.43 12.63 54.97
C GLY A 248 -54.81 12.40 53.59
N GLU A 249 -55.62 12.41 52.54
CA GLU A 249 -55.20 12.07 51.17
C GLU A 249 -55.00 13.30 50.27
N GLN A 250 -55.82 14.34 50.41
CA GLN A 250 -55.88 15.46 49.48
C GLN A 250 -54.64 16.37 49.59
N LEU A 251 -54.22 16.73 50.80
CA LEU A 251 -53.01 17.55 51.00
C LEU A 251 -51.75 16.80 50.61
N ARG A 252 -51.69 15.49 50.91
CA ARG A 252 -50.60 14.60 50.47
C ARG A 252 -50.53 14.51 48.94
N GLN A 253 -51.69 14.46 48.27
CA GLN A 253 -51.77 14.48 46.81
C GLN A 253 -51.28 15.81 46.22
N GLN A 254 -51.66 16.95 46.81
CA GLN A 254 -51.17 18.26 46.37
C GLN A 254 -49.64 18.39 46.54
N LEU A 255 -49.12 17.84 47.63
CA LEU A 255 -47.68 17.79 47.90
C LEU A 255 -46.96 16.91 46.87
N ALA A 256 -47.47 15.71 46.60
CA ALA A 256 -46.93 14.81 45.57
C ALA A 256 -46.93 15.45 44.18
N LEU A 257 -48.00 16.14 43.79
CA LEU A 257 -48.06 16.89 42.53
C LEU A 257 -47.03 18.02 42.47
N THR A 258 -46.75 18.67 43.61
CA THR A 258 -45.72 19.71 43.69
C THR A 258 -44.32 19.11 43.56
N TYR A 259 -44.05 17.97 44.20
CA TYR A 259 -42.79 17.24 44.03
C TYR A 259 -42.56 16.79 42.59
N LEU A 260 -43.59 16.26 41.91
CA LEU A 260 -43.46 15.87 40.51
C LEU A 260 -43.09 17.05 39.60
N LYS A 261 -43.63 18.25 39.88
CA LYS A 261 -43.27 19.47 39.15
C LYS A 261 -41.83 19.91 39.44
N ILE A 262 -41.38 19.80 40.68
CA ILE A 262 -39.98 20.10 41.06
C ILE A 262 -39.03 19.12 40.42
N ALA A 263 -39.29 17.81 40.53
CA ALA A 263 -38.48 16.76 39.93
C ALA A 263 -38.31 16.96 38.41
N ALA A 264 -39.40 17.30 37.71
CA ALA A 264 -39.33 17.60 36.28
C ALA A 264 -38.43 18.81 35.96
N VAL A 265 -38.46 19.87 36.77
CA VAL A 265 -37.58 21.03 36.54
C VAL A 265 -36.12 20.73 36.88
N LEU A 266 -35.87 19.91 37.90
CA LEU A 266 -34.51 19.49 38.27
C LEU A 266 -33.89 18.57 37.22
N MET A 267 -34.67 17.62 36.68
CA MET A 267 -34.19 16.69 35.66
C MET A 267 -34.04 17.35 34.28
N TRP A 268 -34.89 18.34 33.94
CA TRP A 268 -34.84 19.07 32.68
C TRP A 268 -34.69 20.58 32.91
N PRO A 269 -33.50 21.04 33.36
CA PRO A 269 -33.25 22.46 33.59
C PRO A 269 -33.35 23.24 32.26
N ASP A 270 -33.89 24.46 32.32
CA ASP A 270 -34.03 25.39 31.19
C ASP A 270 -34.77 24.85 29.95
N GLY A 271 -35.57 23.79 30.11
CA GLY A 271 -36.28 23.16 28.99
C GLY A 271 -35.36 22.38 28.05
N GLN A 272 -34.18 21.97 28.52
CA GLN A 272 -33.31 21.04 27.80
C GLN A 272 -34.08 19.76 27.43
N GLN A 273 -33.79 19.22 26.25
CA GLN A 273 -34.44 18.00 25.76
C GLN A 273 -33.89 16.74 26.43
N THR A 274 -32.65 16.80 26.92
CA THR A 274 -31.97 15.69 27.59
C THR A 274 -32.12 15.80 29.10
N ALA A 275 -32.52 14.70 29.73
CA ALA A 275 -32.62 14.61 31.18
C ALA A 275 -31.23 14.54 31.82
N THR A 276 -31.06 15.18 32.98
CA THR A 276 -29.87 15.11 33.82
C THR A 276 -30.19 14.47 35.16
N PHE A 277 -29.24 13.74 35.73
CA PHE A 277 -29.42 13.14 37.05
C PHE A 277 -29.36 14.22 38.13
N ASP A 278 -30.36 14.23 39.01
CA ASP A 278 -30.40 15.06 40.21
C ASP A 278 -30.81 14.20 41.40
N ALA A 279 -30.00 14.23 42.46
CA ALA A 279 -30.19 13.37 43.63
C ALA A 279 -31.44 13.74 44.45
N ASP A 280 -31.83 15.02 44.46
CA ASP A 280 -33.07 15.45 45.13
C ASP A 280 -34.29 15.03 44.32
N ALA A 281 -34.22 15.10 42.98
CA ALA A 281 -35.25 14.59 42.08
C ALA A 281 -35.48 13.09 42.25
N ASP A 282 -34.42 12.27 42.26
CA ASP A 282 -34.50 10.82 42.47
C ASP A 282 -35.21 10.49 43.81
N ARG A 283 -34.77 11.16 44.88
CA ARG A 283 -35.30 10.96 46.23
C ARG A 283 -36.78 11.31 46.35
N ILE A 284 -37.21 12.45 45.80
CA ILE A 284 -38.63 12.83 45.86
C ILE A 284 -39.50 11.98 44.93
N LEU A 285 -38.97 11.51 43.80
CA LEU A 285 -39.68 10.62 42.89
C LEU A 285 -39.92 9.24 43.52
N ALA A 286 -38.91 8.66 44.17
CA ALA A 286 -39.07 7.43 44.94
C ALA A 286 -40.15 7.58 46.02
N LYS A 287 -40.10 8.68 46.78
CA LYS A 287 -41.12 8.99 47.81
C LYS A 287 -42.53 9.10 47.23
N VAL A 288 -42.69 9.79 46.10
CA VAL A 288 -44.02 9.93 45.45
C VAL A 288 -44.52 8.61 44.89
N ALA A 289 -43.64 7.77 44.35
CA ALA A 289 -43.97 6.43 43.90
C ALA A 289 -44.43 5.54 45.07
N ASP A 290 -43.81 5.66 46.24
CA ASP A 290 -44.25 4.93 47.45
C ASP A 290 -45.63 5.40 47.94
N TRP A 291 -45.89 6.71 47.91
CA TRP A 291 -47.19 7.27 48.31
C TRP A 291 -48.31 6.89 47.34
N TYR A 292 -48.02 6.84 46.04
CA TYR A 292 -48.99 6.57 44.99
C TYR A 292 -48.39 5.64 43.92
N PRO A 293 -48.36 4.31 44.18
CA PRO A 293 -47.76 3.32 43.27
C PRO A 293 -48.47 3.20 41.92
N ASP A 294 -49.67 3.76 41.79
CA ASP A 294 -50.47 3.79 40.56
C ASP A 294 -50.22 5.05 39.71
N ARG A 295 -49.40 6.00 40.19
CA ARG A 295 -49.05 7.21 39.42
C ARG A 295 -47.98 6.92 38.37
N LYS A 296 -48.43 6.56 37.18
CA LYS A 296 -47.59 6.33 35.98
C LYS A 296 -46.52 7.40 35.76
N ARG A 297 -46.84 8.69 35.88
CA ARG A 297 -45.88 9.78 35.64
C ARG A 297 -44.74 9.82 36.67
N ALA A 298 -45.03 9.46 37.93
CA ALA A 298 -44.00 9.38 38.98
C ALA A 298 -43.05 8.22 38.71
N LEU A 299 -43.61 7.05 38.41
CA LEU A 299 -42.86 5.85 38.07
C LEU A 299 -42.02 6.02 36.80
N TYR A 300 -42.55 6.68 35.77
CA TYR A 300 -41.80 6.96 34.54
C TYR A 300 -40.60 7.89 34.82
N PHE A 301 -40.80 9.00 35.53
CA PHE A 301 -39.70 9.89 35.90
C PHE A 301 -38.67 9.21 36.81
N LEU A 302 -39.12 8.36 37.73
CA LEU A 302 -38.23 7.54 38.56
C LEU A 302 -37.40 6.59 37.69
N GLY A 303 -38.02 5.91 36.72
CA GLY A 303 -37.32 5.05 35.77
C GLY A 303 -36.22 5.80 35.01
N VAL A 304 -36.54 6.98 34.46
CA VAL A 304 -35.54 7.84 33.79
C VAL A 304 -34.43 8.25 34.74
N SER A 305 -34.75 8.66 35.97
CA SER A 305 -33.77 9.06 36.98
C SER A 305 -32.83 7.91 37.36
N LYS A 306 -33.36 6.68 37.53
CA LYS A 306 -32.58 5.47 37.82
C LYS A 306 -31.69 5.05 36.66
N THR A 307 -32.15 5.16 35.41
CA THR A 307 -31.30 4.94 34.22
C THR A 307 -30.10 5.88 34.25
N LEU A 308 -30.32 7.18 34.51
CA LEU A 308 -29.25 8.18 34.60
C LEU A 308 -28.32 7.94 35.81
N ALA A 309 -28.83 7.39 36.90
CA ALA A 309 -28.04 6.99 38.06
C ALA A 309 -27.18 5.72 37.80
N GLY A 310 -27.43 5.00 36.71
CA GLY A 310 -26.82 3.70 36.41
C GLY A 310 -27.42 2.52 37.19
N ASP A 311 -28.52 2.73 37.91
CA ASP A 311 -29.25 1.67 38.62
C ASP A 311 -30.28 1.03 37.67
N LEU A 312 -29.76 0.17 36.79
CA LEU A 312 -30.52 -0.39 35.68
C LEU A 312 -31.64 -1.34 36.14
N GLU A 313 -31.48 -1.99 37.30
CA GLU A 313 -32.49 -2.89 37.87
C GLU A 313 -33.69 -2.12 38.44
N ALA A 314 -33.42 -1.03 39.17
CA ALA A 314 -34.49 -0.15 39.67
C ALA A 314 -35.20 0.56 38.51
N ALA A 315 -34.48 0.95 37.46
CA ALA A 315 -35.05 1.52 36.25
C ALA A 315 -36.00 0.55 35.53
N ALA A 316 -35.56 -0.71 35.32
CA ALA A 316 -36.39 -1.76 34.73
C ALA A 316 -37.67 -1.99 35.52
N THR A 317 -37.56 -1.99 36.85
CA THR A 317 -38.71 -2.17 37.76
C THR A 317 -39.70 -1.02 37.62
N ALA A 318 -39.23 0.22 37.62
CA ALA A 318 -40.08 1.40 37.53
C ALA A 318 -40.80 1.49 36.18
N PHE A 319 -40.11 1.28 35.06
CA PHE A 319 -40.75 1.23 33.74
C PHE A 319 -41.69 0.03 33.58
N GLY A 320 -41.31 -1.13 34.12
CA GLY A 320 -42.15 -2.32 34.14
C GLY A 320 -43.47 -2.11 34.90
N GLN A 321 -43.44 -1.37 36.01
CA GLN A 321 -44.66 -0.96 36.73
C GLN A 321 -45.53 0.00 35.89
N VAL A 322 -44.93 0.94 35.15
CA VAL A 322 -45.70 1.79 34.21
C VAL A 322 -46.40 0.94 33.16
N LEU A 323 -45.70 -0.03 32.56
CA LEU A 323 -46.24 -0.92 31.54
C LEU A 323 -47.27 -1.91 32.10
N ALA A 324 -47.18 -2.29 33.38
CA ALA A 324 -48.19 -3.09 34.07
C ALA A 324 -49.50 -2.30 34.25
N LEU A 325 -49.41 -0.99 34.52
CA LEU A 325 -50.56 -0.09 34.63
C LEU A 325 -51.14 0.28 33.26
N ASP A 326 -50.28 0.50 32.26
CA ASP A 326 -50.66 0.83 30.90
C ASP A 326 -49.69 0.20 29.88
N PRO A 327 -50.03 -0.98 29.33
CA PRO A 327 -49.22 -1.66 28.32
C PRO A 327 -49.11 -0.92 26.98
N LYS A 328 -49.83 0.20 26.79
CA LYS A 328 -49.80 1.02 25.58
C LYS A 328 -49.05 2.34 25.78
N ASP A 329 -48.34 2.47 26.90
CA ASP A 329 -47.55 3.66 27.20
C ASP A 329 -46.26 3.68 26.35
N SER A 330 -46.29 4.45 25.26
CA SER A 330 -45.16 4.56 24.31
C SER A 330 -43.90 5.10 25.00
N ALA A 331 -44.03 6.03 25.94
CA ALA A 331 -42.87 6.62 26.62
C ALA A 331 -42.16 5.60 27.50
N ALA A 332 -42.89 4.72 28.19
CA ALA A 332 -42.30 3.63 28.98
C ALA A 332 -41.57 2.59 28.11
N HIS A 333 -42.12 2.26 26.93
CA HIS A 333 -41.40 1.41 25.96
C HIS A 333 -40.11 2.06 25.44
N ILE A 334 -40.11 3.37 25.20
CA ILE A 334 -38.88 4.12 24.84
C ILE A 334 -37.85 4.05 25.97
N GLY A 335 -38.27 4.31 27.22
CA GLY A 335 -37.40 4.23 28.39
C GLY A 335 -36.81 2.84 28.63
N MET A 336 -37.58 1.77 28.40
CA MET A 336 -37.09 0.40 28.41
C MET A 336 -36.10 0.12 27.27
N GLY A 337 -36.36 0.66 26.08
CA GLY A 337 -35.43 0.56 24.94
C GLY A 337 -34.09 1.24 25.22
N GLU A 338 -34.11 2.45 25.77
CA GLU A 338 -32.90 3.19 26.18
C GLU A 338 -32.13 2.48 27.30
N LEU A 339 -32.86 1.89 28.26
CA LEU A 339 -32.26 1.06 29.31
C LEU A 339 -31.52 -0.15 28.73
N HIS A 340 -32.14 -0.87 27.78
CA HIS A 340 -31.52 -2.03 27.14
C HIS A 340 -30.33 -1.64 26.25
N LEU A 341 -30.38 -0.46 25.60
CA LEU A 341 -29.21 0.10 24.90
C LEU A 341 -28.02 0.29 25.84
N GLN A 342 -28.26 0.80 27.07
CA GLN A 342 -27.19 0.97 28.06
C GLN A 342 -26.66 -0.36 28.61
N GLN A 343 -27.43 -1.45 28.48
CA GLN A 343 -27.03 -2.81 28.84
C GLN A 343 -26.34 -3.57 27.69
N ASP A 344 -26.16 -2.92 26.52
CA ASP A 344 -25.74 -3.55 25.27
C ASP A 344 -26.65 -4.71 24.81
N ASP A 345 -27.91 -4.76 25.27
CA ASP A 345 -28.93 -5.72 24.80
C ASP A 345 -29.72 -5.12 23.63
N PHE A 346 -29.07 -5.10 22.46
CA PHE A 346 -29.64 -4.51 21.25
C PHE A 346 -30.94 -5.21 20.79
N VAL A 347 -31.10 -6.51 21.08
CA VAL A 347 -32.28 -7.29 20.68
C VAL A 347 -33.51 -6.88 21.50
N ALA A 348 -33.35 -6.76 22.82
CA ALA A 348 -34.40 -6.28 23.69
C ALA A 348 -34.72 -4.81 23.40
N ALA A 349 -33.68 -3.97 23.20
CA ALA A 349 -33.85 -2.57 22.83
C ALA A 349 -34.66 -2.40 21.54
N ARG A 350 -34.32 -3.15 20.48
CA ARG A 350 -35.06 -3.17 19.21
C ARG A 350 -36.53 -3.48 19.42
N THR A 351 -36.81 -4.53 20.19
CA THR A 351 -38.17 -5.00 20.46
C THR A 351 -39.02 -3.92 21.14
N GLU A 352 -38.44 -3.23 22.13
CA GLU A 352 -39.13 -2.15 22.85
C GLU A 352 -39.33 -0.90 21.97
N PHE A 353 -38.34 -0.50 21.17
CA PHE A 353 -38.51 0.61 20.21
C PHE A 353 -39.52 0.28 19.10
N GLU A 354 -39.60 -0.97 18.63
CA GLU A 354 -40.64 -1.38 17.67
C GLU A 354 -42.05 -1.30 18.29
N LYS A 355 -42.21 -1.68 19.56
CA LYS A 355 -43.48 -1.50 20.29
C LYS A 355 -43.82 -0.02 20.41
N ALA A 356 -42.85 0.82 20.81
CA ALA A 356 -43.03 2.27 20.88
C ALA A 356 -43.45 2.86 19.52
N LEU A 357 -42.79 2.49 18.43
CA LEU A 357 -43.10 2.97 17.07
C LEU A 357 -44.43 2.44 16.53
N LYS A 358 -44.89 1.26 16.96
CA LYS A 358 -46.24 0.77 16.66
C LYS A 358 -47.32 1.62 17.34
N LEU A 359 -47.05 2.12 18.54
CA LEU A 359 -47.97 2.94 19.34
C LEU A 359 -47.92 4.42 18.91
N ASP A 360 -46.72 4.97 18.71
CA ASP A 360 -46.48 6.31 18.19
C ASP A 360 -45.43 6.28 17.07
N LYS A 361 -45.94 6.22 15.83
CA LYS A 361 -45.11 6.22 14.61
C LYS A 361 -44.30 7.50 14.43
N LYS A 362 -44.64 8.58 15.15
CA LYS A 362 -44.01 9.89 15.03
C LYS A 362 -43.08 10.22 16.21
N SER A 363 -42.75 9.25 17.05
CA SER A 363 -41.83 9.50 18.16
C SER A 363 -40.39 9.63 17.66
N ALA A 364 -39.85 10.86 17.70
CA ALA A 364 -38.45 11.13 17.36
C ALA A 364 -37.46 10.39 18.27
N ALA A 365 -37.78 10.25 19.57
CA ALA A 365 -36.96 9.49 20.52
C ALA A 365 -36.91 8.00 20.17
N ALA A 366 -38.04 7.41 19.77
CA ALA A 366 -38.09 6.00 19.36
C ALA A 366 -37.36 5.76 18.03
N HIS A 367 -37.48 6.66 17.04
CA HIS A 367 -36.71 6.59 15.79
C HIS A 367 -35.21 6.79 16.02
N LYS A 368 -34.81 7.69 16.94
CA LYS A 368 -33.40 7.86 17.32
C LYS A 368 -32.86 6.58 17.95
N GLY A 369 -33.56 6.03 18.95
CA GLY A 369 -33.16 4.79 19.61
C GLY A 369 -33.10 3.59 18.65
N MET A 370 -34.04 3.50 17.71
CA MET A 370 -33.99 2.53 16.62
C MET A 370 -32.77 2.74 15.70
N GLY A 371 -32.46 3.99 15.37
CA GLY A 371 -31.26 4.35 14.61
C GLY A 371 -29.97 3.93 15.31
N ASP A 372 -29.89 4.07 16.63
CA ASP A 372 -28.73 3.62 17.41
C ASP A 372 -28.59 2.08 17.34
N VAL A 373 -29.69 1.35 17.58
CA VAL A 373 -29.71 -0.13 17.50
C VAL A 373 -29.27 -0.61 16.12
N LEU A 374 -29.87 -0.07 15.05
CA LEU A 374 -29.58 -0.48 13.67
C LEU A 374 -28.13 -0.15 13.28
N LEU A 375 -27.59 0.97 13.79
CA LEU A 375 -26.18 1.33 13.59
C LEU A 375 -25.24 0.33 14.26
N HIS A 376 -25.58 -0.16 15.45
CA HIS A 376 -24.84 -1.21 16.16
C HIS A 376 -24.94 -2.57 15.45
N GLU A 377 -26.12 -2.95 14.96
CA GLU A 377 -26.34 -4.19 14.19
C GLU A 377 -25.64 -4.18 12.83
N GLY A 378 -25.28 -3.00 12.31
CA GLY A 378 -24.60 -2.82 11.03
C GLY A 378 -25.53 -2.59 9.84
N ASP A 379 -26.83 -2.46 10.08
CA ASP A 379 -27.86 -2.16 9.08
C ASP A 379 -27.85 -0.66 8.73
N LEU A 380 -26.75 -0.22 8.11
CA LEU A 380 -26.43 1.19 7.88
C LEU A 380 -27.51 1.95 7.08
N ASP A 381 -28.19 1.29 6.14
CA ASP A 381 -29.24 1.92 5.32
C ASP A 381 -30.50 2.20 6.13
N GLU A 382 -30.95 1.26 6.95
CA GLU A 382 -32.14 1.41 7.79
C GLU A 382 -31.87 2.41 8.93
N ALA A 383 -30.66 2.36 9.52
CA ALA A 383 -30.22 3.34 10.50
C ALA A 383 -30.23 4.77 9.92
N LEU A 384 -29.75 4.94 8.68
CA LEU A 384 -29.75 6.24 8.01
C LEU A 384 -31.16 6.79 7.81
N ILE A 385 -32.11 5.93 7.42
CA ILE A 385 -33.53 6.30 7.27
C ILE A 385 -34.11 6.73 8.62
N ALA A 386 -33.82 5.98 9.69
CA ALA A 386 -34.31 6.30 11.03
C ALA A 386 -33.79 7.67 11.53
N TYR A 387 -32.49 7.96 11.34
CA TYR A 387 -31.93 9.27 11.70
C TYR A 387 -32.41 10.41 10.79
N GLN A 388 -32.58 10.18 9.48
CA GLN A 388 -33.15 11.18 8.57
C GLN A 388 -34.58 11.52 8.94
N TRP A 389 -35.37 10.51 9.32
CA TRP A 389 -36.70 10.71 9.86
C TRP A 389 -36.64 11.62 11.08
N VAL A 390 -35.71 11.40 12.02
CA VAL A 390 -35.55 12.29 13.19
C VAL A 390 -35.25 13.74 12.77
N LEU A 391 -34.40 13.93 11.78
CA LEU A 391 -34.03 15.27 11.28
C LEU A 391 -35.15 15.97 10.51
N ASP A 392 -36.05 15.24 9.84
CA ASP A 392 -37.22 15.83 9.16
C ASP A 392 -38.17 16.53 10.15
N TYR A 393 -38.25 16.03 11.39
CA TYR A 393 -39.10 16.60 12.45
C TYR A 393 -38.33 17.50 13.41
N ASN A 394 -37.07 17.19 13.70
CA ASN A 394 -36.19 17.97 14.55
C ASN A 394 -34.79 18.12 13.92
N PRO A 395 -34.59 19.11 13.03
CA PRO A 395 -33.29 19.33 12.37
C PRO A 395 -32.15 19.67 13.34
N GLY A 396 -32.47 20.15 14.55
CA GLY A 396 -31.52 20.61 15.57
C GLY A 396 -31.01 19.52 16.52
N LEU A 397 -31.35 18.24 16.29
CA LEU A 397 -30.90 17.16 17.18
C LEU A 397 -29.47 16.72 16.84
N ALA A 398 -28.50 17.16 17.66
CA ALA A 398 -27.07 16.86 17.47
C ALA A 398 -26.77 15.35 17.39
N SER A 399 -27.44 14.51 18.20
CA SER A 399 -27.20 13.06 18.22
C SER A 399 -27.60 12.36 16.92
N ALA A 400 -28.58 12.87 16.18
CA ALA A 400 -28.96 12.32 14.87
C ALA A 400 -27.91 12.65 13.80
N HIS A 401 -27.37 13.88 13.81
CA HIS A 401 -26.22 14.24 12.96
C HIS A 401 -24.97 13.42 13.31
N LEU A 402 -24.72 13.16 14.60
CA LEU A 402 -23.65 12.27 15.06
C LEU A 402 -23.81 10.84 14.50
N GLY A 403 -25.02 10.27 14.59
CA GLY A 403 -25.32 8.94 14.04
C GLY A 403 -25.14 8.86 12.52
N ILE A 404 -25.61 9.87 11.78
CA ILE A 404 -25.40 9.96 10.33
C ILE A 404 -23.91 10.08 9.97
N GLY A 405 -23.16 10.91 10.71
CA GLY A 405 -21.72 11.05 10.52
C GLY A 405 -20.99 9.73 10.75
N GLU A 406 -21.39 8.94 11.75
CA GLU A 406 -20.82 7.61 11.98
C GLU A 406 -21.15 6.63 10.85
N ILE A 407 -22.39 6.63 10.34
CA ILE A 407 -22.78 5.83 9.18
C ILE A 407 -21.91 6.18 7.96
N GLN A 408 -21.74 7.48 7.68
CA GLN A 408 -20.91 7.96 6.57
C GLN A 408 -19.44 7.57 6.76
N SER A 409 -18.92 7.65 7.98
CA SER A 409 -17.56 7.22 8.31
C SER A 409 -17.37 5.72 8.06
N ARG A 410 -18.32 4.87 8.48
CA ARG A 410 -18.29 3.40 8.23
C ARG A 410 -18.38 3.05 6.75
N ARG A 411 -18.99 3.92 5.93
CA ARG A 411 -19.04 3.81 4.46
C ARG A 411 -17.79 4.35 3.75
N GLY A 412 -16.81 4.88 4.49
CA GLY A 412 -15.62 5.52 3.93
C GLY A 412 -15.88 6.90 3.31
N GLN A 413 -17.03 7.51 3.59
CA GLN A 413 -17.42 8.85 3.10
C GLN A 413 -16.94 9.94 4.06
N SER A 414 -15.63 10.05 4.27
CA SER A 414 -15.03 10.92 5.30
C SER A 414 -15.40 12.39 5.17
N ALA A 415 -15.59 12.90 3.95
CA ALA A 415 -16.03 14.28 3.72
C ALA A 415 -17.47 14.53 4.20
N GLY A 416 -18.40 13.61 3.91
CA GLY A 416 -19.78 13.71 4.40
C GLY A 416 -19.84 13.58 5.92
N ALA A 417 -19.07 12.64 6.48
CA ALA A 417 -18.97 12.46 7.93
C ALA A 417 -18.49 13.74 8.63
N LEU A 418 -17.50 14.43 8.06
CA LEU A 418 -16.99 15.70 8.57
C LEU A 418 -18.10 16.77 8.64
N ASP A 419 -18.93 16.90 7.62
CA ASP A 419 -20.01 17.90 7.59
C ASP A 419 -21.09 17.59 8.63
N SER A 420 -21.45 16.31 8.78
CA SER A 420 -22.40 15.85 9.79
C SER A 420 -21.87 16.09 11.22
N PHE A 421 -20.59 15.78 11.48
CA PHE A 421 -19.97 16.03 12.80
C PHE A 421 -19.77 17.52 13.09
N ARG A 422 -19.48 18.36 12.08
CA ARG A 422 -19.45 19.82 12.25
C ARG A 422 -20.82 20.36 12.65
N THR A 423 -21.87 19.92 11.97
CA THR A 423 -23.25 20.32 12.30
C THR A 423 -23.60 19.87 13.72
N ALA A 424 -23.25 18.64 14.10
CA ALA A 424 -23.42 18.16 15.48
C ALA A 424 -22.65 19.02 16.50
N SER A 425 -21.42 19.44 16.16
CA SER A 425 -20.58 20.30 17.02
C SER A 425 -21.13 21.71 17.18
N GLU A 426 -21.80 22.26 16.18
CA GLU A 426 -22.47 23.57 16.28
C GLU A 426 -23.71 23.48 17.17
N LEU A 427 -24.43 22.36 17.11
CA LEU A 427 -25.65 22.13 17.88
C LEU A 427 -25.38 21.72 19.34
N ALA A 428 -24.29 20.99 19.60
CA ALA A 428 -23.88 20.52 20.92
C ALA A 428 -22.37 20.73 21.14
N PRO A 429 -21.90 21.98 21.31
CA PRO A 429 -20.47 22.30 21.43
C PRO A 429 -19.82 21.74 22.70
N ASP A 430 -20.61 21.47 23.74
CA ASP A 430 -20.14 20.97 25.03
C ASP A 430 -20.08 19.42 25.11
N ASP A 431 -20.53 18.70 24.07
CA ASP A 431 -20.47 17.23 24.05
C ASP A 431 -19.07 16.73 23.66
N PRO A 432 -18.33 16.06 24.58
CA PRO A 432 -16.99 15.58 24.30
C PRO A 432 -16.94 14.49 23.21
N ILE A 433 -18.00 13.70 23.03
CA ILE A 433 -18.04 12.62 22.03
C ILE A 433 -18.16 13.21 20.63
N VAL A 434 -18.92 14.29 20.47
CA VAL A 434 -19.03 15.01 19.19
C VAL A 434 -17.67 15.54 18.76
N GLN A 435 -16.92 16.18 19.67
CA GLN A 435 -15.56 16.67 19.38
C GLN A 435 -14.57 15.53 19.07
N LEU A 436 -14.70 14.40 19.76
CA LEU A 436 -13.89 13.21 19.50
C LEU A 436 -14.12 12.65 18.09
N LYS A 437 -15.39 12.47 17.69
CA LYS A 437 -15.76 11.97 16.36
C LYS A 437 -15.37 12.97 15.25
N LEU A 438 -15.50 14.28 15.51
CA LEU A 438 -15.01 15.33 14.63
C LEU A 438 -13.49 15.23 14.40
N GLY A 439 -12.71 15.05 15.49
CA GLY A 439 -11.27 14.84 15.43
C GLY A 439 -10.89 13.61 14.59
N GLN A 440 -11.63 12.51 14.72
CA GLN A 440 -11.42 11.29 13.93
C GLN A 440 -11.65 11.52 12.43
N ALA A 441 -12.73 12.22 12.07
CA ALA A 441 -13.03 12.55 10.67
C ALA A 441 -12.01 13.52 10.06
N LEU A 442 -11.54 14.52 10.83
CA LEU A 442 -10.49 15.44 10.38
C LEU A 442 -9.16 14.72 10.14
N LEU A 443 -8.78 13.80 11.03
CA LEU A 443 -7.56 13.02 10.88
C LEU A 443 -7.63 12.07 9.68
N SER A 444 -8.77 11.44 9.40
CA SER A 444 -8.94 10.56 8.24
C SER A 444 -8.86 11.31 6.90
N LEU A 445 -9.15 12.61 6.90
CA LEU A 445 -8.95 13.54 5.78
C LEU A 445 -7.53 14.15 5.74
N ASN A 446 -6.60 13.61 6.54
CA ASN A 446 -5.23 14.07 6.67
C ASN A 446 -5.11 15.55 7.09
N GLN A 447 -5.98 15.99 8.00
CA GLN A 447 -5.96 17.33 8.63
C GLN A 447 -5.60 17.22 10.12
N PRO A 448 -4.33 16.93 10.48
CA PRO A 448 -3.93 16.63 11.86
C PRO A 448 -3.99 17.85 12.79
N GLU A 449 -3.78 19.07 12.31
CA GLU A 449 -3.82 20.28 13.15
C GLU A 449 -5.25 20.62 13.62
N PRO A 450 -6.29 20.69 12.75
CA PRO A 450 -7.67 20.82 13.20
C PRO A 450 -8.13 19.65 14.09
N ALA A 451 -7.72 18.41 13.76
CA ALA A 451 -8.06 17.24 14.54
C ALA A 451 -7.52 17.33 15.97
N LEU A 452 -6.27 17.77 16.13
CA LEU A 452 -5.65 17.97 17.43
C LEU A 452 -6.44 18.95 18.31
N LYS A 453 -6.93 20.04 17.73
CA LYS A 453 -7.77 21.01 18.45
C LYS A 453 -9.09 20.38 18.92
N ALA A 454 -9.76 19.61 18.07
CA ALA A 454 -11.00 18.93 18.43
C ALA A 454 -10.78 17.90 19.57
N TYR A 455 -9.68 17.13 19.52
CA TYR A 455 -9.35 16.21 20.62
C TYR A 455 -9.01 16.95 21.93
N GLN A 456 -8.33 18.10 21.86
CA GLN A 456 -8.06 18.93 23.04
C GLN A 456 -9.36 19.49 23.65
N GLU A 457 -10.29 19.93 22.81
CA GLU A 457 -11.61 20.39 23.25
C GLU A 457 -12.41 19.25 23.91
N SER A 458 -12.41 18.05 23.31
CA SER A 458 -13.01 16.85 23.91
C SER A 458 -12.42 16.54 25.29
N LEU A 459 -11.09 16.51 25.42
CA LEU A 459 -10.39 16.22 26.67
C LEU A 459 -10.51 17.33 27.72
N SER A 460 -10.76 18.58 27.31
CA SER A 460 -11.03 19.67 28.26
C SER A 460 -12.33 19.46 29.03
N LYS A 461 -13.28 18.73 28.44
CA LYS A 461 -14.56 18.35 29.05
C LYS A 461 -14.46 17.01 29.77
N ARG A 462 -13.80 16.04 29.16
CA ARG A 462 -13.65 14.67 29.68
C ARG A 462 -12.21 14.16 29.56
N PRO A 463 -11.34 14.42 30.56
CA PRO A 463 -9.90 14.12 30.48
C PRO A 463 -9.54 12.63 30.38
N GLU A 464 -10.45 11.72 30.74
CA GLU A 464 -10.24 10.28 30.81
C GLU A 464 -10.57 9.51 29.52
N LEU A 465 -10.98 10.20 28.44
CA LEU A 465 -11.29 9.56 27.15
C LEU A 465 -10.02 9.00 26.48
N VAL A 466 -9.90 7.67 26.49
CA VAL A 466 -8.73 6.94 25.96
C VAL A 466 -8.58 7.17 24.45
N GLU A 467 -9.68 7.12 23.70
CA GLU A 467 -9.70 7.26 22.24
C GLU A 467 -9.27 8.67 21.80
N ALA A 468 -9.55 9.70 22.61
CA ALA A 468 -9.08 11.06 22.32
C ALA A 468 -7.55 11.19 22.53
N HIS A 469 -6.98 10.57 23.56
CA HIS A 469 -5.52 10.52 23.74
C HIS A 469 -4.82 9.74 22.62
N ILE A 470 -5.40 8.62 22.17
CA ILE A 470 -4.92 7.88 20.98
C ILE A 470 -5.00 8.76 19.73
N GLY A 471 -6.11 9.46 19.54
CA GLY A 471 -6.31 10.40 18.44
C GLY A 471 -5.27 11.52 18.42
N MET A 472 -4.95 12.11 19.57
CA MET A 472 -3.86 13.09 19.70
C MET A 472 -2.50 12.48 19.36
N GLY A 473 -2.21 11.26 19.85
CA GLY A 473 -0.97 10.54 19.52
C GLY A 473 -0.80 10.33 18.02
N ASN A 474 -1.89 9.93 17.34
CA ASN A 474 -1.90 9.78 15.88
C ASN A 474 -1.72 11.12 15.15
N CYS A 475 -2.30 12.22 15.64
CA CYS A 475 -2.07 13.56 15.08
C CYS A 475 -0.60 13.97 15.21
N TYR A 476 0.01 13.76 16.38
CA TYR A 476 1.42 14.05 16.60
C TYR A 476 2.35 13.18 15.74
N LEU A 477 2.01 11.90 15.53
CA LEU A 477 2.73 11.03 14.58
C LEU A 477 2.64 11.53 13.13
N ALA A 478 1.47 12.02 12.70
CA ALA A 478 1.29 12.59 11.37
C ALA A 478 2.08 13.90 11.17
N LEU A 479 2.25 14.69 12.24
CA LEU A 479 3.07 15.90 12.28
C LEU A 479 4.56 15.65 12.54
N ASP A 480 4.95 14.39 12.71
CA ASP A 480 6.31 13.94 13.05
C ASP A 480 6.85 14.49 14.39
N TRP A 481 5.96 14.81 15.33
CA TRP A 481 6.29 15.23 16.70
C TRP A 481 6.35 14.02 17.64
N LEU A 482 7.41 13.23 17.49
CA LEU A 482 7.53 11.88 18.06
C LEU A 482 7.45 11.85 19.59
N GLU A 483 8.04 12.81 20.31
CA GLU A 483 8.01 12.85 21.78
C GLU A 483 6.60 13.11 22.34
N LEU A 484 5.85 14.00 21.68
CA LEU A 484 4.47 14.31 22.07
C LEU A 484 3.54 13.15 21.75
N ALA A 485 3.75 12.48 20.61
CA ALA A 485 3.03 11.25 20.27
C ALA A 485 3.25 10.16 21.32
N GLN A 486 4.49 9.92 21.71
CA GLN A 486 4.84 8.95 22.75
C GLN A 486 4.11 9.24 24.06
N THR A 487 4.11 10.51 24.49
CA THR A 487 3.46 10.95 25.73
C THR A 487 1.95 10.73 25.68
N ALA A 488 1.30 11.04 24.56
CA ALA A 488 -0.13 10.85 24.37
C ALA A 488 -0.53 9.37 24.41
N PHE A 489 0.21 8.49 23.73
CA PHE A 489 -0.06 7.04 23.79
C PHE A 489 0.23 6.43 25.16
N GLN A 490 1.29 6.86 25.85
CA GLN A 490 1.55 6.45 27.24
C GLN A 490 0.43 6.92 28.18
N LYS A 491 -0.13 8.10 27.94
CA LYS A 491 -1.28 8.59 28.70
C LYS A 491 -2.51 7.72 28.46
N ALA A 492 -2.80 7.36 27.21
CA ALA A 492 -3.87 6.42 26.86
C ALA A 492 -3.69 5.07 27.59
N LEU A 493 -2.47 4.51 27.59
CA LEU A 493 -2.17 3.25 28.28
C LEU A 493 -2.21 3.35 29.81
N SER A 494 -1.94 4.53 30.38
CA SER A 494 -2.11 4.75 31.82
C SER A 494 -3.58 4.76 32.26
N LEU A 495 -4.49 5.10 31.33
CA LEU A 495 -5.93 5.08 31.54
C LEU A 495 -6.53 3.70 31.24
N SER A 496 -6.07 3.05 30.17
CA SER A 496 -6.43 1.68 29.80
C SER A 496 -5.21 0.91 29.27
N PRO A 497 -4.62 0.01 30.08
CA PRO A 497 -3.47 -0.80 29.65
C PRO A 497 -3.75 -1.74 28.46
N GLU A 498 -5.04 -2.03 28.22
CA GLU A 498 -5.53 -2.94 27.18
C GLU A 498 -5.78 -2.24 25.83
N ALA A 499 -5.49 -0.94 25.73
CA ALA A 499 -5.69 -0.18 24.50
C ALA A 499 -4.71 -0.60 23.38
N VAL A 500 -5.13 -1.56 22.55
CA VAL A 500 -4.37 -2.13 21.41
C VAL A 500 -3.81 -1.03 20.50
N GLU A 501 -4.65 -0.08 20.09
CA GLU A 501 -4.29 1.03 19.20
C GLU A 501 -3.17 1.92 19.77
N ALA A 502 -3.11 2.09 21.10
CA ALA A 502 -2.04 2.85 21.76
C ALA A 502 -0.70 2.10 21.74
N HIS A 503 -0.72 0.77 21.89
CA HIS A 503 0.48 -0.06 21.74
C HIS A 503 1.01 -0.05 20.31
N ILE A 504 0.12 -0.12 19.31
CA ILE A 504 0.52 0.02 17.89
C ILE A 504 1.13 1.40 17.64
N GLY A 505 0.50 2.47 18.12
CA GLY A 505 1.01 3.83 18.01
C GLY A 505 2.39 4.02 18.65
N LEU A 506 2.64 3.44 19.83
CA LEU A 506 3.99 3.43 20.43
C LEU A 506 4.99 2.64 19.59
N GLY A 507 4.58 1.51 19.01
CA GLY A 507 5.40 0.76 18.07
C GLY A 507 5.84 1.62 16.88
N ASP A 508 4.91 2.38 16.30
CA ASP A 508 5.17 3.28 15.18
C ASP A 508 6.14 4.41 15.57
N VAL A 509 5.96 5.01 16.77
CA VAL A 509 6.87 6.03 17.32
C VAL A 509 8.28 5.46 17.47
N TYR A 510 8.44 4.33 18.16
CA TYR A 510 9.75 3.72 18.40
C TYR A 510 10.43 3.26 17.10
N SER A 511 9.66 2.78 16.12
CA SER A 511 10.15 2.42 14.80
C SER A 511 10.77 3.63 14.09
N ARG A 512 10.09 4.79 14.07
CA ARG A 512 10.63 6.04 13.50
C ARG A 512 11.86 6.57 14.24
N GLN A 513 11.91 6.40 15.56
CA GLN A 513 13.07 6.73 16.39
C GLN A 513 14.25 5.74 16.23
N ARG A 514 14.09 4.68 15.42
CA ARG A 514 15.04 3.56 15.26
C ARG A 514 15.32 2.78 16.55
N GLN A 515 14.40 2.84 17.51
CA GLN A 515 14.43 2.02 18.73
C GLN A 515 13.73 0.69 18.46
N HIS A 516 14.36 -0.14 17.63
CA HIS A 516 13.73 -1.33 17.05
C HIS A 516 13.26 -2.35 18.11
N ASP A 517 14.00 -2.54 19.21
CA ASP A 517 13.61 -3.46 20.28
C ASP A 517 12.35 -3.01 21.02
N ALA A 518 12.24 -1.70 21.28
CA ALA A 518 11.06 -1.10 21.91
C ALA A 518 9.84 -1.19 20.97
N ALA A 519 10.05 -0.97 19.67
CA ALA A 519 9.00 -1.11 18.66
C ALA A 519 8.47 -2.55 18.60
N VAL A 520 9.37 -3.55 18.54
CA VAL A 520 9.01 -4.99 18.57
C VAL A 520 8.23 -5.32 19.83
N PHE A 521 8.66 -4.83 21.00
CA PHE A 521 7.94 -5.06 22.25
C PHE A 521 6.51 -4.50 22.21
N SER A 522 6.34 -3.24 21.78
CA SER A 522 5.02 -2.60 21.69
C SER A 522 4.08 -3.31 20.71
N TYR A 523 4.55 -3.68 19.51
CA TYR A 523 3.71 -4.44 18.57
C TYR A 523 3.35 -5.84 19.11
N ARG A 524 4.25 -6.51 19.84
CA ARG A 524 3.95 -7.80 20.47
C ARG A 524 2.92 -7.67 21.59
N GLN A 525 2.90 -6.58 22.35
CA GLN A 525 1.84 -6.31 23.32
C GLN A 525 0.49 -6.11 22.63
N ALA A 526 0.45 -5.36 21.53
CA ALA A 526 -0.76 -5.22 20.73
C ALA A 526 -1.28 -6.58 20.22
N ILE A 527 -0.39 -7.43 19.70
CA ILE A 527 -0.73 -8.79 19.23
C ILE A 527 -1.18 -9.71 20.37
N ALA A 528 -0.60 -9.58 21.56
CA ALA A 528 -0.99 -10.38 22.73
C ALA A 528 -2.40 -10.03 23.23
N LEU A 529 -2.81 -8.77 23.08
CA LEU A 529 -4.14 -8.27 23.42
C LEU A 529 -5.16 -8.57 22.31
N ASP A 530 -4.76 -8.42 21.05
CA ASP A 530 -5.55 -8.71 19.86
C ASP A 530 -4.71 -9.47 18.82
N GLY A 531 -4.90 -10.79 18.80
CA GLY A 531 -4.20 -11.69 17.88
C GLY A 531 -4.62 -11.55 16.41
N GLU A 532 -5.67 -10.77 16.10
CA GLU A 532 -6.20 -10.54 14.76
C GLU A 532 -5.84 -9.14 14.21
N SER A 533 -5.02 -8.37 14.92
CA SER A 533 -4.60 -7.04 14.49
C SER A 533 -3.62 -7.06 13.31
N ALA A 534 -4.15 -6.98 12.09
CA ALA A 534 -3.34 -6.89 10.86
C ALA A 534 -2.32 -5.73 10.90
N ARG A 535 -2.68 -4.59 11.51
CA ARG A 535 -1.80 -3.41 11.61
C ARG A 535 -0.62 -3.64 12.55
N ALA A 536 -0.80 -4.37 13.65
CA ALA A 536 0.29 -4.70 14.56
C ALA A 536 1.31 -5.66 13.91
N TYR A 537 0.84 -6.71 13.22
CA TYR A 537 1.72 -7.61 12.46
C TYR A 537 2.47 -6.88 11.34
N HIS A 538 1.83 -5.93 10.67
CA HIS A 538 2.46 -5.11 9.65
C HIS A 538 3.55 -4.17 10.21
N GLY A 539 3.28 -3.51 11.34
CA GLY A 539 4.29 -2.70 12.01
C GLY A 539 5.50 -3.53 12.43
N LEU A 540 5.24 -4.72 12.99
CA LEU A 540 6.27 -5.67 13.39
C LEU A 540 7.11 -6.16 12.21
N SER A 541 6.49 -6.50 11.08
CA SER A 541 7.20 -6.96 9.88
C SER A 541 8.10 -5.87 9.29
N GLN A 542 7.66 -4.61 9.30
CA GLN A 542 8.49 -3.49 8.87
C GLN A 542 9.76 -3.35 9.72
N VAL A 543 9.65 -3.53 11.03
CA VAL A 543 10.81 -3.48 11.94
C VAL A 543 11.74 -4.68 11.71
N PHE A 544 11.21 -5.89 11.50
CA PHE A 544 12.06 -7.03 11.16
C PHE A 544 12.77 -6.86 9.81
N ARG A 545 12.10 -6.27 8.82
CA ARG A 545 12.70 -5.96 7.52
C ARG A 545 13.86 -4.98 7.65
N THR A 546 13.72 -3.91 8.44
CA THR A 546 14.81 -2.94 8.65
C THR A 546 15.99 -3.54 9.42
N LEU A 547 15.74 -4.53 10.27
CA LEU A 547 16.77 -5.32 10.95
C LEU A 547 17.41 -6.42 10.07
N GLY A 548 16.94 -6.62 8.84
CA GLY A 548 17.42 -7.70 7.95
C GLY A 548 16.95 -9.10 8.35
N ARG A 549 15.98 -9.21 9.27
CA ARG A 549 15.38 -10.47 9.72
C ARG A 549 14.24 -10.87 8.79
N TYR A 550 14.59 -11.21 7.55
CA TYR A 550 13.62 -11.35 6.45
C TYR A 550 12.61 -12.49 6.66
N GLU A 551 12.99 -13.61 7.29
CA GLU A 551 12.07 -14.73 7.55
C GLU A 551 10.93 -14.34 8.52
N GLU A 552 11.27 -13.62 9.60
CA GLU A 552 10.28 -13.13 10.56
C GLU A 552 9.43 -12.00 9.97
N ALA A 553 10.04 -11.15 9.14
CA ALA A 553 9.31 -10.13 8.39
C ALA A 553 8.31 -10.78 7.42
N LEU A 554 8.67 -11.90 6.80
CA LEU A 554 7.81 -12.65 5.89
C LEU A 554 6.59 -13.20 6.63
N SER A 555 6.82 -13.95 7.71
CA SER A 555 5.75 -14.55 8.51
C SER A 555 4.77 -13.48 9.01
N ALA A 556 5.27 -12.37 9.56
CA ALA A 556 4.42 -11.29 10.05
C ALA A 556 3.65 -10.59 8.91
N HIS A 557 4.24 -10.39 7.73
CA HIS A 557 3.51 -9.84 6.58
C HIS A 557 2.44 -10.78 6.02
N GLU A 558 2.72 -12.09 5.93
CA GLU A 558 1.75 -13.10 5.49
C GLU A 558 0.54 -13.13 6.43
N THR A 559 0.77 -13.10 7.75
CA THR A 559 -0.32 -13.00 8.73
C THR A 559 -1.10 -11.71 8.55
N ALA A 560 -0.43 -10.55 8.42
CA ALA A 560 -1.12 -9.28 8.20
C ALA A 560 -1.99 -9.27 6.93
N VAL A 561 -1.51 -9.81 5.82
CA VAL A 561 -2.26 -9.90 4.55
C VAL A 561 -3.40 -10.93 4.66
N SER A 562 -3.22 -12.02 5.40
CA SER A 562 -4.30 -13.01 5.62
C SER A 562 -5.45 -12.45 6.47
N LEU A 563 -5.13 -11.59 7.43
CA LEU A 563 -6.09 -10.95 8.34
C LEU A 563 -6.83 -9.79 7.66
N ASP A 564 -6.13 -8.97 6.86
CA ASP A 564 -6.75 -7.94 6.03
C ASP A 564 -6.21 -7.96 4.59
N PRO A 565 -6.90 -8.68 3.68
CA PRO A 565 -6.53 -8.73 2.27
C PRO A 565 -6.64 -7.38 1.53
N LYS A 566 -7.37 -6.39 2.08
CA LYS A 566 -7.53 -5.06 1.47
C LYS A 566 -6.39 -4.11 1.82
N MET A 567 -5.47 -4.53 2.69
CA MET A 567 -4.35 -3.73 3.13
C MET A 567 -3.24 -3.67 2.07
N ALA A 568 -3.49 -2.92 0.99
CA ALA A 568 -2.64 -2.83 -0.21
C ALA A 568 -1.16 -2.59 0.11
N TYR A 569 -0.87 -1.74 1.11
CA TYR A 569 0.49 -1.42 1.52
C TYR A 569 1.23 -2.58 2.20
N SER A 570 0.52 -3.52 2.85
CA SER A 570 1.12 -4.73 3.42
C SER A 570 1.50 -5.72 2.33
N ALA A 571 0.61 -5.95 1.35
CA ALA A 571 0.90 -6.80 0.19
C ALA A 571 2.06 -6.24 -0.66
N LYS A 572 2.14 -4.92 -0.85
CA LYS A 572 3.27 -4.28 -1.54
C LYS A 572 4.58 -4.49 -0.77
N ASN A 573 4.59 -4.27 0.54
CA ASN A 573 5.80 -4.45 1.34
C ASN A 573 6.24 -5.92 1.40
N LEU A 574 5.29 -6.88 1.40
CA LEU A 574 5.57 -8.30 1.22
C LEU A 574 6.24 -8.57 -0.14
N GLY A 575 5.74 -7.94 -1.21
CA GLY A 575 6.37 -7.95 -2.54
C GLY A 575 7.80 -7.41 -2.52
N ASP A 576 8.05 -6.30 -1.79
CA ASP A 576 9.39 -5.73 -1.63
C ASP A 576 10.36 -6.72 -0.94
N VAL A 577 9.88 -7.45 0.08
CA VAL A 577 10.67 -8.49 0.78
C VAL A 577 10.96 -9.66 -0.15
N TYR A 578 9.96 -10.17 -0.88
CA TYR A 578 10.16 -11.24 -1.86
C TYR A 578 11.13 -10.83 -2.97
N LEU A 579 11.03 -9.61 -3.48
CA LEU A 579 11.94 -9.09 -4.50
C LEU A 579 13.37 -8.97 -3.97
N ALA A 580 13.56 -8.56 -2.71
CA ALA A 580 14.86 -8.52 -2.06
C ALA A 580 15.48 -9.92 -1.87
N LEU A 581 14.64 -10.94 -1.61
CA LEU A 581 15.03 -12.36 -1.55
C LEU A 581 15.22 -13.00 -2.94
N ARG A 582 15.02 -12.24 -4.03
CA ARG A 582 15.00 -12.71 -5.43
C ARG A 582 13.93 -13.78 -5.73
N TRP A 583 12.88 -13.85 -4.92
CA TRP A 583 11.71 -14.70 -5.15
C TRP A 583 10.71 -13.98 -6.05
N SER A 584 11.07 -13.84 -7.32
CA SER A 584 10.37 -12.98 -8.27
C SER A 584 8.92 -13.39 -8.54
N ASN A 585 8.58 -14.68 -8.43
CA ASN A 585 7.22 -15.19 -8.66
C ASN A 585 6.28 -14.75 -7.52
N GLU A 586 6.71 -14.99 -6.29
CA GLU A 586 6.02 -14.62 -5.06
C GLU A 586 5.89 -13.09 -4.96
N ALA A 587 6.94 -12.36 -5.33
CA ALA A 587 6.91 -10.90 -5.43
C ALA A 587 5.82 -10.42 -6.38
N SER A 588 5.74 -10.99 -7.60
CA SER A 588 4.73 -10.59 -8.58
C SER A 588 3.30 -10.87 -8.11
N ASN A 589 3.08 -11.94 -7.34
CA ASN A 589 1.77 -12.24 -6.76
C ASN A 589 1.38 -11.24 -5.67
N ALA A 590 2.31 -10.94 -4.76
CA ALA A 590 2.09 -9.97 -3.69
C ALA A 590 1.84 -8.55 -4.23
N TYR A 591 2.61 -8.10 -5.22
CA TYR A 591 2.35 -6.81 -5.87
C TYR A 591 1.05 -6.80 -6.67
N ARG A 592 0.65 -7.92 -7.31
CA ARG A 592 -0.66 -8.00 -7.99
C ARG A 592 -1.82 -7.87 -7.01
N GLN A 593 -1.71 -8.47 -5.83
CA GLN A 593 -2.71 -8.28 -4.77
C GLN A 593 -2.75 -6.81 -4.33
N ALA A 594 -1.58 -6.17 -4.18
CA ALA A 594 -1.49 -4.75 -3.84
C ALA A 594 -2.14 -3.86 -4.90
N THR A 595 -1.93 -4.11 -6.19
CA THR A 595 -2.52 -3.29 -7.27
C THR A 595 -4.01 -3.54 -7.48
N VAL A 596 -4.54 -4.71 -7.09
CA VAL A 596 -5.99 -4.94 -7.05
C VAL A 596 -6.63 -4.20 -5.87
N ALA A 597 -5.97 -4.18 -4.71
CA ALA A 597 -6.45 -3.50 -3.52
C ALA A 597 -6.39 -1.97 -3.64
N ASP A 598 -5.31 -1.42 -4.23
CA ASP A 598 -5.19 -0.01 -4.60
C ASP A 598 -4.67 0.13 -6.04
N PRO A 599 -5.57 0.28 -7.03
CA PRO A 599 -5.18 0.47 -8.42
C PRO A 599 -4.36 1.75 -8.66
N ALA A 600 -4.44 2.75 -7.79
CA ALA A 600 -3.72 4.02 -7.95
C ALA A 600 -2.29 4.00 -7.38
N ASP A 601 -1.88 2.94 -6.66
CA ASP A 601 -0.52 2.83 -6.11
C ASP A 601 0.51 2.54 -7.22
N PHE A 602 1.04 3.61 -7.80
CA PHE A 602 2.08 3.55 -8.83
C PHE A 602 3.38 2.86 -8.34
N ARG A 603 3.64 2.79 -7.03
CA ARG A 603 4.82 2.09 -6.50
C ARG A 603 4.62 0.58 -6.54
N ALA A 604 3.41 0.09 -6.21
CA ALA A 604 3.06 -1.32 -6.36
C ALA A 604 3.12 -1.78 -7.82
N TRP A 605 2.61 -0.98 -8.76
CA TRP A 605 2.76 -1.23 -10.21
C TRP A 605 4.23 -1.28 -10.66
N THR A 606 5.07 -0.38 -10.14
CA THR A 606 6.51 -0.38 -10.44
C THR A 606 7.20 -1.64 -9.86
N GLY A 607 6.84 -2.05 -8.64
CA GLY A 607 7.32 -3.30 -8.04
C GLY A 607 6.91 -4.55 -8.83
N LEU A 608 5.67 -4.57 -9.33
CA LEU A 608 5.18 -5.61 -10.24
C LEU A 608 5.98 -5.65 -11.53
N GLY A 609 6.22 -4.49 -12.15
CA GLY A 609 7.03 -4.37 -13.37
C GLY A 609 8.47 -4.86 -13.16
N ARG A 610 9.10 -4.52 -12.03
CA ARG A 610 10.44 -5.03 -11.66
C ARG A 610 10.44 -6.55 -11.45
N SER A 611 9.38 -7.10 -10.87
CA SER A 611 9.23 -8.55 -10.66
C SER A 611 9.13 -9.30 -11.99
N TYR A 612 8.30 -8.82 -12.92
CA TYR A 612 8.21 -9.39 -14.27
C TYR A 612 9.50 -9.23 -15.07
N LEU A 613 10.19 -8.09 -14.94
CA LEU A 613 11.49 -7.87 -15.57
C LEU A 613 12.53 -8.89 -15.07
N ALA A 614 12.53 -9.21 -13.77
CA ALA A 614 13.39 -10.23 -13.17
C ALA A 614 13.03 -11.66 -13.65
N GLN A 615 11.76 -11.91 -13.99
CA GLN A 615 11.30 -13.17 -14.60
C GLN A 615 11.56 -13.24 -16.12
N GLY A 616 12.06 -12.17 -16.75
CA GLY A 616 12.25 -12.09 -18.20
C GLY A 616 10.96 -11.82 -19.00
N GLN A 617 9.83 -11.58 -18.32
CA GLN A 617 8.53 -11.28 -18.92
C GLN A 617 8.46 -9.79 -19.34
N LEU A 618 9.13 -9.47 -20.45
CA LEU A 618 9.33 -8.07 -20.88
C LEU A 618 8.03 -7.33 -21.22
N SER A 619 7.05 -8.02 -21.83
CA SER A 619 5.78 -7.42 -22.25
C SER A 619 4.89 -7.06 -21.06
N GLU A 620 4.81 -7.96 -20.08
CA GLU A 620 4.06 -7.78 -18.84
C GLU A 620 4.71 -6.71 -17.95
N ALA A 621 6.04 -6.70 -17.88
CA ALA A 621 6.79 -5.66 -17.20
C ALA A 621 6.49 -4.27 -17.79
N GLU A 622 6.45 -4.17 -19.12
CA GLU A 622 6.17 -2.93 -19.84
C GLU A 622 4.75 -2.41 -19.52
N ALA A 623 3.75 -3.29 -19.54
CA ALA A 623 2.39 -2.94 -19.18
C ALA A 623 2.27 -2.42 -17.74
N ALA A 624 2.96 -3.07 -16.79
CA ALA A 624 2.94 -2.65 -15.39
C ALA A 624 3.61 -1.28 -15.17
N PHE A 625 4.75 -1.01 -15.82
CA PHE A 625 5.38 0.31 -15.75
C PHE A 625 4.54 1.39 -16.46
N ALA A 626 3.86 1.07 -17.57
CA ALA A 626 2.96 1.99 -18.25
C ALA A 626 1.78 2.40 -17.35
N GLU A 627 1.18 1.45 -16.61
CA GLU A 627 0.10 1.76 -15.68
C GLU A 627 0.61 2.60 -14.49
N ALA A 628 1.82 2.30 -13.97
CA ALA A 628 2.46 3.16 -12.97
C ALA A 628 2.60 4.62 -13.44
N LEU A 629 3.03 4.82 -14.70
CA LEU A 629 3.21 6.15 -15.29
C LEU A 629 1.90 6.86 -15.63
N LYS A 630 0.81 6.13 -15.85
CA LYS A 630 -0.54 6.71 -16.01
C LYS A 630 -1.02 7.35 -14.70
N HIS A 631 -0.73 6.73 -13.55
CA HIS A 631 -1.07 7.27 -12.24
C HIS A 631 -0.07 8.34 -11.77
N ASN A 632 1.22 8.18 -12.06
CA ASN A 632 2.23 9.19 -11.78
C ASN A 632 3.25 9.34 -12.93
N PRO A 633 3.01 10.27 -13.87
CA PRO A 633 3.90 10.48 -15.01
C PRO A 633 5.32 10.92 -14.67
N ARG A 634 5.54 11.47 -13.46
CA ARG A 634 6.83 12.01 -13.00
C ARG A 634 7.61 11.03 -12.14
N PHE A 635 7.26 9.74 -12.16
CA PHE A 635 7.95 8.74 -11.36
C PHE A 635 9.19 8.16 -12.07
N GLY A 636 10.38 8.58 -11.63
CA GLY A 636 11.66 8.23 -12.27
C GLY A 636 11.96 6.73 -12.34
N HIS A 637 11.61 5.94 -11.30
CA HIS A 637 11.88 4.49 -11.29
C HIS A 637 11.08 3.72 -12.35
N ALA A 638 9.87 4.16 -12.69
CA ALA A 638 9.09 3.54 -13.76
C ALA A 638 9.71 3.84 -15.13
N HIS A 639 10.17 5.08 -15.37
CA HIS A 639 10.93 5.43 -16.57
C HIS A 639 12.25 4.65 -16.69
N GLN A 640 12.96 4.45 -15.58
CA GLN A 640 14.15 3.59 -15.53
C GLN A 640 13.82 2.15 -15.94
N GLY A 641 12.74 1.58 -15.40
CA GLY A 641 12.25 0.24 -15.76
C GLY A 641 11.91 0.11 -17.25
N MET A 642 11.21 1.11 -17.80
CA MET A 642 10.94 1.20 -19.24
C MET A 642 12.24 1.27 -20.07
N GLY A 643 13.22 2.06 -19.62
CA GLY A 643 14.53 2.15 -20.26
C GLY A 643 15.24 0.79 -20.33
N GLU A 644 15.19 0.01 -19.25
CA GLU A 644 15.81 -1.31 -19.20
C GLU A 644 15.10 -2.32 -20.11
N ILE A 645 13.77 -2.31 -20.16
CA ILE A 645 13.00 -3.16 -21.09
C ILE A 645 13.36 -2.83 -22.53
N ARG A 646 13.33 -1.54 -22.90
CA ARG A 646 13.66 -1.12 -24.27
C ARG A 646 15.09 -1.44 -24.66
N ARG A 647 16.03 -1.33 -23.71
CA ARG A 647 17.42 -1.74 -23.92
C ARG A 647 17.53 -3.23 -24.21
N ARG A 648 16.83 -4.08 -23.45
CA ARG A 648 16.79 -5.55 -23.67
C ARG A 648 16.11 -5.93 -24.99
N GLN A 649 15.17 -5.12 -25.46
CA GLN A 649 14.53 -5.26 -26.78
C GLN A 649 15.36 -4.65 -27.93
N TYR A 650 16.61 -4.20 -27.69
CA TYR A 650 17.48 -3.54 -28.67
C TYR A 650 16.91 -2.22 -29.26
N ARG A 651 15.89 -1.63 -28.62
CA ARG A 651 15.28 -0.34 -28.99
C ARG A 651 16.04 0.81 -28.33
N PHE A 652 17.28 1.03 -28.76
CA PHE A 652 18.22 1.92 -28.07
C PHE A 652 17.82 3.40 -28.04
N ASP A 653 17.13 3.92 -29.07
CA ASP A 653 16.64 5.31 -29.07
C ASP A 653 15.56 5.53 -28.00
N ASP A 654 14.60 4.61 -27.90
CA ASP A 654 13.54 4.65 -26.88
C ASP A 654 14.10 4.46 -25.48
N ALA A 655 15.05 3.53 -25.32
CA ALA A 655 15.74 3.30 -24.06
C ALA A 655 16.48 4.55 -23.58
N GLN A 656 17.20 5.23 -24.48
CA GLN A 656 17.90 6.48 -24.17
C GLN A 656 16.94 7.57 -23.70
N ASN A 657 15.78 7.71 -24.36
CA ASN A 657 14.78 8.71 -23.98
C ASN A 657 14.16 8.40 -22.61
N ALA A 658 13.80 7.14 -22.35
CA ALA A 658 13.25 6.72 -21.06
C ALA A 658 14.26 6.94 -19.91
N TYR A 659 15.54 6.58 -20.10
CA TYR A 659 16.55 6.86 -19.07
C TYR A 659 16.82 8.36 -18.89
N ARG A 660 16.77 9.18 -19.94
CA ARG A 660 16.86 10.65 -19.80
C ARG A 660 15.69 11.21 -19.00
N GLN A 661 14.48 10.74 -19.25
CA GLN A 661 13.31 11.11 -18.45
C GLN A 661 13.49 10.69 -16.98
N ALA A 662 14.03 9.50 -16.72
CA ALA A 662 14.33 9.06 -15.36
C ALA A 662 15.34 10.01 -14.66
N VAL A 663 16.41 10.43 -15.35
CA VAL A 663 17.38 11.42 -14.86
C VAL A 663 16.74 12.78 -14.61
N GLU A 664 15.88 13.26 -15.51
CA GLU A 664 15.20 14.55 -15.35
C GLU A 664 14.26 14.57 -14.14
N MET A 665 13.60 13.44 -13.85
CA MET A 665 12.71 13.33 -12.69
C MET A 665 13.48 13.18 -11.37
N ASN A 666 14.60 12.45 -11.39
CA ASN A 666 15.44 12.28 -10.20
C ASN A 666 16.94 12.25 -10.58
N PRO A 667 17.62 13.42 -10.60
CA PRO A 667 19.01 13.53 -11.04
C PRO A 667 20.02 13.02 -10.01
N THR A 668 19.58 12.65 -8.80
CA THR A 668 20.46 12.15 -7.74
C THR A 668 20.60 10.63 -7.73
N GLU A 669 19.85 9.91 -8.57
CA GLU A 669 19.92 8.45 -8.66
C GLU A 669 21.02 8.02 -9.65
N PRO A 670 21.91 7.08 -9.30
CA PRO A 670 22.99 6.63 -10.17
C PRO A 670 22.52 5.67 -11.29
N ASP A 671 21.50 4.85 -11.04
CA ASP A 671 21.10 3.77 -11.95
C ASP A 671 20.68 4.25 -13.35
N PRO A 672 19.91 5.34 -13.51
CA PRO A 672 19.58 5.87 -14.84
C PRO A 672 20.82 6.29 -15.64
N TYR A 673 21.87 6.81 -14.99
CA TYR A 673 23.14 7.14 -15.65
C TYR A 673 23.90 5.89 -16.08
N VAL A 674 23.90 4.84 -15.25
CA VAL A 674 24.45 3.53 -15.61
C VAL A 674 23.69 2.93 -16.80
N GLY A 675 22.37 3.04 -16.82
CA GLY A 675 21.50 2.64 -17.93
C GLY A 675 21.83 3.40 -19.22
N LEU A 676 21.94 4.73 -19.15
CA LEU A 676 22.38 5.57 -20.27
C LEU A 676 23.76 5.16 -20.79
N ALA A 677 24.70 4.90 -19.91
CA ALA A 677 26.04 4.47 -20.31
C ALA A 677 25.99 3.16 -21.10
N LYS A 678 25.24 2.16 -20.62
CA LYS A 678 25.04 0.88 -21.35
C LYS A 678 24.41 1.11 -22.73
N VAL A 679 23.44 2.01 -22.85
CA VAL A 679 22.83 2.37 -24.15
C VAL A 679 23.83 3.09 -25.05
N TYR A 680 24.66 4.00 -24.53
CA TYR A 680 25.70 4.68 -25.30
C TYR A 680 26.77 3.72 -25.80
N LEU A 681 27.17 2.71 -25.01
CA LEU A 681 28.06 1.65 -25.45
C LEU A 681 27.46 0.83 -26.59
N ALA A 682 26.20 0.40 -26.46
CA ALA A 682 25.50 -0.33 -27.50
C ALA A 682 25.37 0.47 -28.82
N ARG A 683 25.50 1.81 -28.75
CA ARG A 683 25.50 2.71 -29.90
C ARG A 683 26.90 3.15 -30.35
N HIS A 684 27.96 2.48 -29.87
CA HIS A 684 29.36 2.80 -30.19
C HIS A 684 29.77 4.25 -29.84
N LYS A 685 29.26 4.79 -28.73
CA LYS A 685 29.60 6.14 -28.22
C LYS A 685 30.27 6.07 -26.85
N PRO A 686 31.52 5.55 -26.78
CA PRO A 686 32.17 5.28 -25.50
C PRO A 686 32.49 6.53 -24.67
N ASP A 687 32.74 7.68 -25.30
CA ASP A 687 32.99 8.93 -24.58
C ASP A 687 31.76 9.41 -23.79
N GLN A 688 30.57 9.27 -24.39
CA GLN A 688 29.30 9.59 -23.72
C GLN A 688 29.00 8.58 -22.61
N ALA A 689 29.31 7.31 -22.83
CA ALA A 689 29.17 6.28 -21.81
C ALA A 689 30.08 6.53 -20.60
N LEU A 690 31.34 6.92 -20.83
CA LEU A 690 32.28 7.26 -19.78
C LEU A 690 31.82 8.50 -18.98
N LEU A 691 31.27 9.51 -19.66
CA LEU A 691 30.72 10.69 -18.99
C LEU A 691 29.52 10.34 -18.10
N ALA A 692 28.63 9.46 -18.56
CA ALA A 692 27.50 8.98 -17.78
C ALA A 692 27.97 8.17 -16.54
N TYR A 693 28.96 7.29 -16.66
CA TYR A 693 29.54 6.61 -15.50
C TYR A 693 30.23 7.57 -14.53
N ARG A 694 30.91 8.61 -15.01
CA ARG A 694 31.49 9.65 -14.12
C ARG A 694 30.42 10.37 -13.30
N GLN A 695 29.24 10.62 -13.86
CA GLN A 695 28.11 11.17 -13.11
C GLN A 695 27.62 10.18 -12.05
N ALA A 696 27.47 8.89 -12.40
CA ALA A 696 27.09 7.85 -11.45
C ALA A 696 28.11 7.72 -10.29
N VAL A 697 29.42 7.78 -10.58
CA VAL A 697 30.49 7.77 -9.57
C VAL A 697 30.45 9.02 -8.68
N ALA A 698 30.14 10.19 -9.25
CA ALA A 698 30.03 11.43 -8.48
C ALA A 698 28.88 11.37 -7.46
N LEU A 699 27.78 10.71 -7.81
CA LEU A 699 26.62 10.50 -6.93
C LEU A 699 26.92 9.45 -5.85
N VAL A 700 27.48 8.30 -6.23
CA VAL A 700 27.77 7.19 -5.31
C VAL A 700 29.23 6.74 -5.44
N PRO A 701 30.19 7.47 -4.81
CA PRO A 701 31.62 7.22 -4.98
C PRO A 701 32.13 5.94 -4.31
N LYS A 702 31.31 5.30 -3.47
CA LYS A 702 31.65 4.11 -2.68
C LYS A 702 31.04 2.81 -3.22
N ASP A 703 30.38 2.84 -4.38
CA ASP A 703 29.81 1.63 -4.99
C ASP A 703 30.85 0.95 -5.91
N PRO A 704 31.33 -0.26 -5.58
CA PRO A 704 32.31 -0.98 -6.40
C PRO A 704 31.78 -1.35 -7.79
N ALA A 705 30.47 -1.56 -7.97
CA ALA A 705 29.89 -1.95 -9.26
C ALA A 705 30.01 -0.84 -10.31
N ILE A 706 29.83 0.41 -9.90
CA ILE A 706 29.92 1.58 -10.78
C ILE A 706 31.38 1.80 -11.22
N HIS A 707 32.34 1.65 -10.30
CA HIS A 707 33.78 1.71 -10.63
C HIS A 707 34.19 0.61 -11.59
N THR A 708 33.73 -0.63 -11.38
CA THR A 708 33.97 -1.75 -12.31
C THR A 708 33.37 -1.48 -13.69
N GLY A 709 32.12 -1.00 -13.76
CA GLY A 709 31.49 -0.64 -15.03
C GLY A 709 32.25 0.46 -15.79
N MET A 710 32.76 1.47 -15.07
CA MET A 710 33.64 2.48 -15.65
C MET A 710 34.97 1.90 -16.15
N GLY A 711 35.57 0.98 -15.38
CA GLY A 711 36.81 0.30 -15.75
C GLY A 711 36.68 -0.55 -17.02
N LEU A 712 35.58 -1.29 -17.17
CA LEU A 712 35.30 -2.08 -18.38
C LEU A 712 35.17 -1.21 -19.64
N ILE A 713 34.58 -0.01 -19.53
CA ILE A 713 34.50 0.94 -20.65
C ILE A 713 35.88 1.48 -21.00
N GLN A 714 36.66 1.86 -19.99
CA GLN A 714 38.02 2.36 -20.21
C GLN A 714 38.91 1.28 -20.84
N LEU A 715 38.67 0.01 -20.50
CA LEU A 715 39.33 -1.12 -21.12
C LEU A 715 38.95 -1.24 -22.60
N GLN A 716 37.66 -1.15 -22.91
CA GLN A 716 37.15 -1.19 -24.29
C GLN A 716 37.66 -0.02 -25.15
N THR A 717 37.94 1.14 -24.56
CA THR A 717 38.52 2.29 -25.28
C THR A 717 40.05 2.30 -25.33
N GLY A 718 40.71 1.24 -24.84
CA GLY A 718 42.17 1.13 -24.82
C GLY A 718 42.86 1.96 -23.73
N ASN A 719 42.11 2.62 -22.84
CA ASN A 719 42.67 3.31 -21.69
C ASN A 719 42.98 2.35 -20.53
N LEU A 720 44.02 1.53 -20.72
CA LEU A 720 44.45 0.50 -19.77
C LEU A 720 44.79 1.06 -18.38
N ALA A 721 45.43 2.23 -18.33
CA ALA A 721 45.80 2.88 -17.08
C ALA A 721 44.57 3.35 -16.28
N GLY A 722 43.58 3.91 -16.97
CA GLY A 722 42.29 4.28 -16.37
C GLY A 722 41.54 3.04 -15.85
N ALA A 723 41.44 1.99 -16.67
CA ALA A 723 40.80 0.74 -16.31
C ALA A 723 41.43 0.12 -15.06
N ALA A 724 42.76 0.05 -15.00
CA ALA A 724 43.51 -0.43 -13.84
C ALA A 724 43.17 0.36 -12.56
N SER A 725 43.11 1.70 -12.65
CA SER A 725 42.76 2.55 -11.52
C SER A 725 41.31 2.32 -11.05
N SER A 726 40.37 2.12 -11.97
CA SER A 726 38.96 1.90 -11.66
C SER A 726 38.73 0.54 -11.00
N PHE A 727 39.34 -0.54 -11.52
CA PHE A 727 39.27 -1.86 -10.89
C PHE A 727 39.96 -1.89 -9.53
N ALA A 728 41.13 -1.25 -9.40
CA ALA A 728 41.81 -1.12 -8.11
C ALA A 728 40.94 -0.36 -7.09
N ARG A 729 40.19 0.65 -7.52
CA ARG A 729 39.26 1.38 -6.64
C ARG A 729 38.08 0.51 -6.22
N ALA A 730 37.50 -0.27 -7.13
CA ALA A 730 36.44 -1.21 -6.80
C ALA A 730 36.91 -2.23 -5.75
N LEU A 731 38.10 -2.81 -5.92
CA LEU A 731 38.68 -3.78 -4.97
C LEU A 731 39.12 -3.17 -3.64
N GLN A 732 39.43 -1.87 -3.58
CA GLN A 732 39.63 -1.17 -2.31
C GLN A 732 38.33 -0.99 -1.52
N LEU A 733 37.20 -0.84 -2.22
CA LEU A 733 35.88 -0.68 -1.60
C LEU A 733 35.35 -2.04 -1.13
N ASP A 734 35.50 -3.07 -1.97
CA ASP A 734 35.18 -4.45 -1.66
C ASP A 734 36.19 -5.39 -2.33
N ALA A 735 37.07 -5.98 -1.52
CA ALA A 735 38.13 -6.87 -1.98
C ALA A 735 37.59 -8.19 -2.59
N ASN A 736 36.37 -8.57 -2.24
CA ASN A 736 35.73 -9.81 -2.69
C ASN A 736 34.66 -9.55 -3.76
N PHE A 737 34.69 -8.39 -4.43
CA PHE A 737 33.72 -8.06 -5.47
C PHE A 737 34.01 -8.83 -6.78
N PRO A 738 33.19 -9.82 -7.18
CA PRO A 738 33.53 -10.76 -8.25
C PRO A 738 33.75 -10.08 -9.62
N LEU A 739 32.90 -9.11 -9.97
CA LEU A 739 32.98 -8.41 -11.25
C LEU A 739 34.25 -7.55 -11.39
N ALA A 740 34.83 -7.06 -10.29
CA ALA A 740 36.09 -6.33 -10.35
C ALA A 740 37.26 -7.28 -10.66
N HIS A 741 37.25 -8.50 -10.11
CA HIS A 741 38.22 -9.55 -10.45
C HIS A 741 38.09 -10.01 -11.91
N TYR A 742 36.86 -10.13 -12.41
CA TYR A 742 36.62 -10.34 -13.85
C TYR A 742 37.24 -9.21 -14.70
N GLY A 743 36.99 -7.94 -14.32
CA GLY A 743 37.59 -6.78 -15.00
C GLY A 743 39.12 -6.77 -14.97
N GLN A 744 39.74 -7.16 -13.84
CA GLN A 744 41.19 -7.36 -13.78
C GLN A 744 41.66 -8.50 -14.68
N GLY A 745 40.89 -9.59 -14.78
CA GLY A 745 41.16 -10.68 -15.70
C GLY A 745 41.19 -10.22 -17.16
N GLU A 746 40.20 -9.44 -17.59
CA GLU A 746 40.18 -8.85 -18.94
C GLU A 746 41.33 -7.84 -19.16
N LEU A 747 41.67 -7.03 -18.15
CA LEU A 747 42.82 -6.13 -18.22
C LEU A 747 44.14 -6.88 -18.41
N ASN A 748 44.39 -7.90 -17.59
CA ASN A 748 45.58 -8.74 -17.68
C ASN A 748 45.63 -9.49 -19.02
N ARG A 749 44.47 -9.95 -19.51
CA ARG A 749 44.35 -10.61 -20.83
C ARG A 749 44.75 -9.66 -21.95
N GLN A 750 44.29 -8.40 -21.92
CA GLN A 750 44.67 -7.40 -22.92
C GLN A 750 46.16 -7.01 -22.82
N GLN A 751 46.73 -7.02 -21.62
CA GLN A 751 48.17 -6.86 -21.38
C GLN A 751 48.99 -8.13 -21.70
N ARG A 752 48.34 -9.23 -22.09
CA ARG A 752 48.93 -10.54 -22.37
C ARG A 752 49.61 -11.24 -21.19
N ASP A 753 49.27 -10.84 -19.96
CA ASP A 753 49.60 -11.62 -18.76
C ASP A 753 48.53 -12.70 -18.54
N PHE A 754 48.59 -13.75 -19.34
CA PHE A 754 47.59 -14.83 -19.34
C PHE A 754 47.52 -15.60 -18.02
N LEU A 755 48.63 -15.68 -17.29
CA LEU A 755 48.67 -16.33 -15.99
C LEU A 755 47.89 -15.50 -14.95
N ALA A 756 48.18 -14.20 -14.87
CA ALA A 756 47.45 -13.31 -13.98
C ALA A 756 45.97 -13.20 -14.37
N ALA A 757 45.67 -13.19 -15.68
CA ALA A 757 44.30 -13.18 -16.19
C ALA A 757 43.52 -14.44 -15.80
N ALA A 758 44.09 -15.63 -16.00
CA ALA A 758 43.46 -16.89 -15.63
C ALA A 758 43.22 -17.01 -14.12
N ASN A 759 44.15 -16.52 -13.29
CA ASN A 759 43.98 -16.49 -11.83
C ASN A 759 42.85 -15.54 -11.41
N ALA A 760 42.78 -14.35 -12.01
CA ALA A 760 41.72 -13.39 -11.71
C ALA A 760 40.33 -13.92 -12.12
N PHE A 761 40.20 -14.58 -13.29
CA PHE A 761 38.95 -15.21 -13.70
C PHE A 761 38.54 -16.36 -12.77
N LYS A 762 39.47 -17.23 -12.37
CA LYS A 762 39.18 -18.30 -11.41
C LYS A 762 38.71 -17.74 -10.08
N HIS A 763 39.35 -16.68 -9.60
CA HIS A 763 38.96 -16.05 -8.35
C HIS A 763 37.57 -15.40 -8.45
N ALA A 764 37.24 -14.77 -9.58
CA ALA A 764 35.88 -14.26 -9.83
C ALA A 764 34.83 -15.39 -9.75
N ILE A 765 35.12 -16.58 -10.29
CA ILE A 765 34.25 -17.76 -10.25
C ILE A 765 34.13 -18.33 -8.83
N GLU A 766 35.21 -18.32 -8.04
CA GLU A 766 35.19 -18.75 -6.63
C GLU A 766 34.29 -17.86 -5.77
N LEU A 767 34.26 -16.56 -6.06
CA LEU A 767 33.45 -15.58 -5.35
C LEU A 767 31.98 -15.61 -5.80
N ASP A 768 31.73 -15.82 -7.10
CA ASP A 768 30.39 -16.02 -7.66
C ASP A 768 30.40 -17.04 -8.80
N SER A 769 29.92 -18.24 -8.50
CA SER A 769 29.88 -19.36 -9.45
C SER A 769 28.83 -19.21 -10.54
N LEU A 770 27.95 -18.21 -10.47
CA LEU A 770 26.91 -17.95 -11.46
C LEU A 770 27.36 -16.97 -12.55
N LEU A 771 28.55 -16.39 -12.45
CA LEU A 771 29.09 -15.48 -13.46
C LEU A 771 29.55 -16.23 -14.70
N VAL A 772 28.96 -15.89 -15.84
CA VAL A 772 29.21 -16.55 -17.14
C VAL A 772 30.51 -16.03 -17.77
N GLU A 773 30.76 -14.73 -17.67
CA GLU A 773 31.82 -14.02 -18.37
C GLU A 773 33.24 -14.50 -18.01
N PRO A 774 33.59 -14.79 -16.73
CA PRO A 774 34.88 -15.35 -16.38
C PRO A 774 35.16 -16.73 -17.00
N HIS A 775 34.13 -17.56 -17.21
CA HIS A 775 34.29 -18.85 -17.90
C HIS A 775 34.64 -18.65 -19.38
N ILE A 776 34.01 -17.67 -20.04
CA ILE A 776 34.34 -17.28 -21.43
C ILE A 776 35.77 -16.72 -21.49
N GLY A 777 36.17 -15.88 -20.54
CA GLY A 777 37.54 -15.35 -20.43
C GLY A 777 38.59 -16.46 -20.28
N LEU A 778 38.35 -17.45 -19.42
CA LEU A 778 39.20 -18.64 -19.30
C LEU A 778 39.23 -19.46 -20.58
N ALA A 779 38.09 -19.61 -21.26
CA ALA A 779 38.03 -20.33 -22.52
C ALA A 779 38.88 -19.67 -23.60
N ARG A 780 38.86 -18.34 -23.70
CA ARG A 780 39.72 -17.58 -24.63
C ARG A 780 41.19 -17.82 -24.39
N ILE A 781 41.62 -17.75 -23.12
CA ILE A 781 43.02 -17.99 -22.75
C ILE A 781 43.41 -19.44 -23.06
N ASN A 782 42.58 -20.40 -22.70
CA ASN A 782 42.83 -21.81 -22.97
C ASN A 782 42.89 -22.11 -24.48
N ALA A 783 42.00 -21.50 -25.28
CA ALA A 783 42.00 -21.64 -26.73
C ALA A 783 43.28 -21.05 -27.33
N TYR A 784 43.69 -19.85 -26.88
CA TYR A 784 44.94 -19.21 -27.33
C TYR A 784 46.18 -20.03 -26.96
N GLU A 785 46.22 -20.66 -25.79
CA GLU A 785 47.33 -21.54 -25.37
C GLU A 785 47.26 -22.97 -25.97
N GLY A 786 46.31 -23.25 -26.86
CA GLY A 786 46.14 -24.57 -27.47
C GLY A 786 45.58 -25.65 -26.53
N ARG A 787 45.11 -25.26 -25.33
CA ARG A 787 44.44 -26.12 -24.35
C ARG A 787 42.96 -26.31 -24.71
N VAL A 788 42.72 -26.93 -25.87
CA VAL A 788 41.39 -27.00 -26.51
C VAL A 788 40.35 -27.74 -25.64
N LYS A 789 40.78 -28.73 -24.86
CA LYS A 789 39.87 -29.49 -23.97
C LYS A 789 39.36 -28.64 -22.82
N GLU A 790 40.27 -27.88 -22.19
CA GLU A 790 39.99 -26.96 -21.11
C GLU A 790 39.15 -25.77 -21.58
N ALA A 791 39.43 -25.25 -22.78
CA ALA A 791 38.62 -24.22 -23.43
C ALA A 791 37.18 -24.69 -23.61
N ARG A 792 36.98 -25.88 -24.18
CA ARG A 792 35.65 -26.47 -24.38
C ARG A 792 34.92 -26.70 -23.06
N ALA A 793 35.61 -27.19 -22.04
CA ALA A 793 35.02 -27.42 -20.72
C ALA A 793 34.52 -26.11 -20.08
N ALA A 794 35.32 -25.05 -20.16
CA ALA A 794 34.92 -23.72 -19.67
C ALA A 794 33.70 -23.17 -20.43
N LEU A 795 33.64 -23.33 -21.76
CA LEU A 795 32.49 -22.92 -22.57
C LEU A 795 31.23 -23.72 -22.27
N GLN A 796 31.36 -25.03 -22.01
CA GLN A 796 30.23 -25.85 -21.60
C GLN A 796 29.68 -25.40 -20.25
N GLN A 797 30.55 -25.03 -19.30
CA GLN A 797 30.09 -24.44 -18.03
C GLN A 797 29.38 -23.11 -18.26
N ALA A 798 29.94 -22.21 -19.09
CA ALA A 798 29.28 -20.96 -19.47
C ALA A 798 27.87 -21.21 -20.05
N LEU A 799 27.73 -22.19 -20.95
CA LEU A 799 26.44 -22.55 -21.56
C LEU A 799 25.50 -23.32 -20.63
N THR A 800 26.00 -23.94 -19.55
CA THR A 800 25.12 -24.50 -18.50
C THR A 800 24.49 -23.41 -17.64
N LEU A 801 25.19 -22.29 -17.46
CA LEU A 801 24.70 -21.12 -16.74
C LEU A 801 23.79 -20.26 -17.62
N ASP A 802 24.17 -20.06 -18.89
CA ASP A 802 23.44 -19.30 -19.89
C ASP A 802 23.50 -20.00 -21.26
N GLY A 803 22.49 -20.83 -21.54
CA GLY A 803 22.42 -21.63 -22.77
C GLY A 803 22.19 -20.83 -24.06
N GLU A 804 21.85 -19.54 -23.93
CA GLU A 804 21.61 -18.64 -25.07
C GLU A 804 22.77 -17.64 -25.29
N ASN A 805 23.89 -17.82 -24.57
CA ASN A 805 25.02 -16.93 -24.67
C ASN A 805 25.72 -17.01 -26.05
N LEU A 806 25.48 -16.01 -26.90
CA LEU A 806 26.01 -15.95 -28.27
C LEU A 806 27.53 -16.03 -28.35
N GLU A 807 28.23 -15.35 -27.44
CA GLU A 807 29.70 -15.30 -27.42
C GLU A 807 30.29 -16.66 -27.07
N ALA A 808 29.71 -17.36 -26.08
CA ALA A 808 30.12 -18.71 -25.74
C ALA A 808 29.81 -19.72 -26.85
N LEU A 809 28.67 -19.60 -27.54
CA LEU A 809 28.32 -20.47 -28.68
C LEU A 809 29.27 -20.30 -29.86
N VAL A 810 29.57 -19.06 -30.25
CA VAL A 810 30.51 -18.77 -31.35
C VAL A 810 31.90 -19.27 -31.01
N LEU A 811 32.41 -18.96 -29.80
CA LEU A 811 33.73 -19.44 -29.38
C LEU A 811 33.79 -20.96 -29.25
N LEU A 812 32.68 -21.62 -28.89
CA LEU A 812 32.60 -23.08 -28.88
C LEU A 812 32.67 -23.65 -30.29
N ALA A 813 32.00 -23.02 -31.26
CA ALA A 813 32.10 -23.42 -32.66
C ALA A 813 33.53 -23.27 -33.20
N ASP A 814 34.22 -22.17 -32.86
CA ASP A 814 35.63 -21.97 -33.23
C ASP A 814 36.53 -23.06 -32.63
N VAL A 815 36.34 -23.36 -31.34
CA VAL A 815 37.07 -24.42 -30.63
C VAL A 815 36.77 -25.81 -31.22
N GLN A 816 35.53 -26.08 -31.64
CA GLN A 816 35.14 -27.32 -32.33
C GLN A 816 35.77 -27.40 -33.73
N ALA A 817 35.79 -26.30 -34.47
CA ALA A 817 36.43 -26.22 -35.78
C ALA A 817 37.94 -26.48 -35.69
N LEU A 818 38.62 -25.95 -34.66
CA LEU A 818 40.02 -26.26 -34.35
C LEU A 818 40.27 -27.75 -34.04
N GLN A 819 39.24 -28.50 -33.61
CA GLN A 819 39.30 -29.95 -33.41
C GLN A 819 38.95 -30.76 -34.68
N GLY A 820 38.74 -30.10 -35.83
CA GLY A 820 38.26 -30.72 -37.07
C GLY A 820 36.78 -31.10 -37.03
N GLN A 821 36.03 -30.69 -36.00
CA GLN A 821 34.62 -31.01 -35.83
C GLN A 821 33.72 -29.97 -36.53
N HIS A 822 33.86 -29.87 -37.86
CA HIS A 822 33.16 -28.85 -38.64
C HIS A 822 31.63 -28.99 -38.62
N VAL A 823 31.08 -30.22 -38.60
CA VAL A 823 29.62 -30.43 -38.55
C VAL A 823 29.03 -29.97 -37.20
N PRO A 824 29.57 -30.36 -36.03
CA PRO A 824 29.18 -29.78 -34.75
C PRO A 824 29.36 -28.26 -34.68
N ALA A 825 30.45 -27.72 -35.25
CA ALA A 825 30.70 -26.28 -35.27
C ALA A 825 29.61 -25.53 -36.02
N LEU A 826 29.25 -25.98 -37.22
CA LEU A 826 28.15 -25.39 -38.00
C LEU A 826 26.81 -25.49 -37.27
N ALA A 827 26.50 -26.62 -36.62
CA ALA A 827 25.28 -26.78 -35.83
C ALA A 827 25.22 -25.80 -34.64
N THR A 828 26.35 -25.57 -33.97
CA THR A 828 26.46 -24.61 -32.86
C THR A 828 26.28 -23.17 -33.35
N LEU A 829 26.80 -22.83 -34.53
CA LEU A 829 26.56 -21.51 -35.15
C LEU A 829 25.11 -21.34 -35.60
N GLU A 830 24.43 -22.39 -36.05
CA GLU A 830 22.99 -22.34 -36.34
C GLU A 830 22.16 -22.08 -35.09
N GLN A 831 22.55 -22.66 -33.95
CA GLN A 831 21.92 -22.35 -32.66
C GLN A 831 22.09 -20.86 -32.31
N ALA A 832 23.30 -20.31 -32.44
CA ALA A 832 23.55 -18.89 -32.22
C ALA A 832 22.75 -18.01 -33.21
N ARG A 833 22.60 -18.43 -34.48
CA ARG A 833 21.81 -17.72 -35.48
C ARG A 833 20.31 -17.68 -35.14
N ALA A 834 19.79 -18.75 -34.55
CA ALA A 834 18.40 -18.83 -34.10
C ALA A 834 18.10 -17.83 -32.95
N ILE A 835 19.11 -17.54 -32.11
CA ILE A 835 19.00 -16.57 -31.01
C ILE A 835 19.12 -15.14 -31.54
N TYR A 836 20.15 -14.85 -32.35
CA TYR A 836 20.34 -13.54 -32.96
C TYR A 836 20.94 -13.65 -34.37
N ALA A 837 20.10 -13.42 -35.37
CA ALA A 837 20.45 -13.61 -36.78
C ALA A 837 21.45 -12.58 -37.32
N GLU A 838 21.67 -11.46 -36.62
CA GLU A 838 22.56 -10.37 -37.05
C GLU A 838 23.79 -10.21 -36.15
N TYR A 839 24.29 -11.32 -35.57
CA TYR A 839 25.53 -11.30 -34.77
C TYR A 839 26.78 -11.38 -35.67
N PRO A 840 27.63 -10.32 -35.77
CA PRO A 840 28.75 -10.32 -36.73
C PRO A 840 29.82 -11.41 -36.51
N PRO A 841 30.28 -11.70 -35.27
CA PRO A 841 31.29 -12.74 -35.02
C PRO A 841 30.89 -14.12 -35.53
N LEU A 842 29.59 -14.45 -35.48
CA LEU A 842 29.08 -15.70 -36.05
C LEU A 842 29.37 -15.83 -37.54
N PHE A 843 29.22 -14.76 -38.31
CA PHE A 843 29.48 -14.77 -39.74
C PHE A 843 30.97 -14.82 -40.06
N VAL A 844 31.82 -14.26 -39.20
CA VAL A 844 33.28 -14.42 -39.29
C VAL A 844 33.66 -15.89 -39.08
N SER A 845 33.16 -16.53 -38.02
CA SER A 845 33.40 -17.95 -37.74
C SER A 845 32.86 -18.87 -38.84
N LEU A 846 31.66 -18.60 -39.37
CA LEU A 846 31.13 -19.31 -40.56
C LEU A 846 32.07 -19.15 -41.76
N GLY A 847 32.52 -17.92 -42.03
CA GLY A 847 33.47 -17.64 -43.10
C GLY A 847 34.76 -18.43 -42.94
N GLN A 848 35.34 -18.47 -41.74
CA GLN A 848 36.58 -19.20 -41.44
C GLN A 848 36.41 -20.71 -41.64
N ILE A 849 35.31 -21.28 -41.16
CA ILE A 849 34.99 -22.70 -41.34
C ILE A 849 34.77 -23.03 -42.82
N TYR A 850 34.04 -22.20 -43.56
CA TYR A 850 33.83 -22.42 -45.00
C TYR A 850 35.12 -22.27 -45.81
N THR A 851 36.02 -21.35 -45.44
CA THR A 851 37.36 -21.25 -46.03
C THR A 851 38.14 -22.55 -45.79
N HIS A 852 38.12 -23.11 -44.58
CA HIS A 852 38.79 -24.38 -44.28
C HIS A 852 38.20 -25.56 -45.07
N LEU A 853 36.89 -25.53 -45.35
CA LEU A 853 36.21 -26.55 -46.16
C LEU A 853 36.37 -26.33 -47.68
N GLY A 854 37.10 -25.31 -48.13
CA GLY A 854 37.26 -24.98 -49.55
C GLY A 854 36.02 -24.39 -50.22
N ARG A 855 34.98 -24.05 -49.46
CA ARG A 855 33.71 -23.49 -49.93
C ARG A 855 33.82 -21.96 -50.08
N LEU A 856 34.72 -21.53 -50.95
CA LEU A 856 35.17 -20.12 -51.05
C LEU A 856 34.05 -19.12 -51.35
N THR A 857 33.03 -19.52 -52.12
CA THR A 857 31.87 -18.66 -52.42
C THR A 857 31.05 -18.38 -51.17
N GLU A 858 30.75 -19.41 -50.39
CA GLU A 858 29.96 -19.30 -49.16
C GLU A 858 30.74 -18.61 -48.05
N ALA A 859 32.06 -18.82 -48.01
CA ALA A 859 32.96 -18.08 -47.14
C ALA A 859 32.91 -16.56 -47.44
N ALA A 860 32.99 -16.18 -48.72
CA ALA A 860 32.91 -14.78 -49.13
C ALA A 860 31.56 -14.16 -48.79
N GLU A 861 30.45 -14.88 -48.99
CA GLU A 861 29.11 -14.44 -48.62
C GLU A 861 28.98 -14.21 -47.10
N ALA A 862 29.53 -15.12 -46.28
CA ALA A 862 29.53 -14.99 -44.83
C ALA A 862 30.32 -13.75 -44.38
N TYR A 863 31.54 -13.55 -44.88
CA TYR A 863 32.33 -12.35 -44.56
C TYR A 863 31.66 -11.05 -45.03
N GLN A 864 31.06 -11.04 -46.23
CA GLN A 864 30.30 -9.88 -46.72
C GLN A 864 29.08 -9.61 -45.87
N LYS A 865 28.40 -10.65 -45.37
CA LYS A 865 27.29 -10.48 -44.44
C LYS A 865 27.75 -9.86 -43.12
N ALA A 866 28.89 -10.28 -42.58
CA ALA A 866 29.50 -9.64 -41.42
C ALA A 866 29.78 -8.14 -41.66
N LEU A 867 30.36 -7.81 -42.81
CA LEU A 867 30.65 -6.43 -43.21
C LEU A 867 29.41 -5.58 -43.51
N SER A 868 28.30 -6.21 -43.93
CA SER A 868 27.02 -5.49 -44.08
C SER A 868 26.45 -5.00 -42.75
N ILE A 869 26.85 -5.63 -41.64
CA ILE A 869 26.46 -5.26 -40.28
C ILE A 869 27.51 -4.32 -39.67
N VAL A 870 28.80 -4.66 -39.79
CA VAL A 870 29.94 -3.87 -39.30
C VAL A 870 30.93 -3.63 -40.45
N PRO A 871 30.88 -2.47 -41.14
CA PRO A 871 31.61 -2.21 -42.40
C PRO A 871 33.12 -2.39 -42.37
N ASP A 872 33.75 -2.21 -41.21
CA ASP A 872 35.21 -2.19 -41.06
C ASP A 872 35.72 -3.32 -40.16
N LEU A 873 35.01 -4.46 -40.08
CA LEU A 873 35.39 -5.57 -39.21
C LEU A 873 36.72 -6.23 -39.67
N PRO A 874 37.83 -6.14 -38.91
CA PRO A 874 39.17 -6.52 -39.38
C PRO A 874 39.28 -7.98 -39.82
N LEU A 875 38.81 -8.93 -39.01
CA LEU A 875 38.91 -10.37 -39.31
C LEU A 875 38.09 -10.79 -40.55
N ALA A 876 36.97 -10.12 -40.84
CA ALA A 876 36.20 -10.38 -42.06
C ALA A 876 36.93 -9.86 -43.30
N LEU A 877 37.59 -8.70 -43.20
CA LEU A 877 38.43 -8.13 -44.25
C LEU A 877 39.66 -9.01 -44.53
N VAL A 878 40.31 -9.52 -43.48
CA VAL A 878 41.41 -10.49 -43.60
C VAL A 878 40.93 -11.76 -44.31
N GLY A 879 39.80 -12.33 -43.92
CA GLY A 879 39.22 -13.51 -44.57
C GLY A 879 38.89 -13.29 -46.05
N LEU A 880 38.34 -12.13 -46.42
CA LEU A 880 38.13 -11.77 -47.82
C LEU A 880 39.44 -11.59 -48.59
N ALA A 881 40.47 -11.03 -47.94
CA ALA A 881 41.79 -10.91 -48.56
C ALA A 881 42.39 -12.29 -48.85
N GLU A 882 42.30 -13.24 -47.92
CA GLU A 882 42.75 -14.62 -48.11
C GLU A 882 42.06 -15.29 -49.31
N ILE A 883 40.74 -15.09 -49.45
CA ILE A 883 39.99 -15.59 -50.62
C ILE A 883 40.47 -14.94 -51.92
N ASN A 884 40.79 -13.64 -51.92
CA ASN A 884 41.30 -12.95 -53.10
C ASN A 884 42.74 -13.36 -53.45
N VAL A 885 43.59 -13.68 -52.47
CA VAL A 885 44.90 -14.30 -52.69
C VAL A 885 44.72 -15.66 -53.37
N ALA A 886 43.82 -16.50 -52.87
CA ALA A 886 43.53 -17.81 -53.47
C ALA A 886 42.95 -17.71 -54.90
N GLN A 887 42.34 -16.58 -55.26
CA GLN A 887 41.80 -16.32 -56.61
C GLN A 887 42.76 -15.56 -57.54
N ASP A 888 44.04 -15.40 -57.15
CA ASP A 888 45.06 -14.66 -57.90
C ASP A 888 44.69 -13.18 -58.15
N ARG A 889 44.12 -12.53 -57.13
CA ARG A 889 43.73 -11.10 -57.16
C ARG A 889 44.46 -10.29 -56.06
N PRO A 890 45.79 -10.17 -56.13
CA PRO A 890 46.60 -9.59 -55.06
C PRO A 890 46.32 -8.11 -54.77
N VAL A 891 45.96 -7.31 -55.78
CA VAL A 891 45.63 -5.88 -55.61
C VAL A 891 44.35 -5.70 -54.78
N GLN A 892 43.37 -6.57 -54.98
CA GLN A 892 42.11 -6.52 -54.23
C GLN A 892 42.31 -7.03 -52.79
N ALA A 893 43.15 -8.05 -52.61
CA ALA A 893 43.57 -8.51 -51.29
C ALA A 893 44.30 -7.40 -50.51
N GLU A 894 45.25 -6.67 -51.12
CA GLU A 894 45.95 -5.54 -50.50
C GLU A 894 44.96 -4.48 -50.00
N SER A 895 43.95 -4.15 -50.81
CA SER A 895 42.93 -3.16 -50.45
C SER A 895 42.15 -3.55 -49.19
N TYR A 896 41.72 -4.81 -49.09
CA TYR A 896 41.02 -5.29 -47.89
C TYR A 896 41.92 -5.30 -46.65
N LEU A 897 43.18 -5.73 -46.79
CA LEU A 897 44.11 -5.78 -45.67
C LEU A 897 44.51 -4.38 -45.17
N LYS A 898 44.68 -3.41 -46.07
CA LYS A 898 44.91 -2.00 -45.67
C LYS A 898 43.73 -1.45 -44.89
N LYS A 899 42.50 -1.72 -45.32
CA LYS A 899 41.30 -1.36 -44.55
C LYS A 899 41.25 -2.05 -43.19
N ALA A 900 41.67 -3.31 -43.11
CA ALA A 900 41.74 -4.03 -41.84
C ALA A 900 42.72 -3.33 -40.86
N VAL A 901 43.90 -2.94 -41.34
CA VAL A 901 44.91 -2.20 -40.56
C VAL A 901 44.45 -0.78 -40.19
N GLU A 902 43.74 -0.10 -41.09
CA GLU A 902 43.15 1.22 -40.80
C GLU A 902 42.07 1.14 -39.71
N SER A 903 41.33 0.04 -39.67
CA SER A 903 40.31 -0.22 -38.66
C SER A 903 40.90 -0.66 -37.31
N ASP A 904 41.86 -1.58 -37.35
CA ASP A 904 42.59 -2.06 -36.18
C ASP A 904 44.10 -2.15 -36.46
N PRO A 905 44.89 -1.14 -36.02
CA PRO A 905 46.33 -1.12 -36.20
C PRO A 905 47.08 -2.22 -35.44
N ASP A 906 46.44 -2.91 -34.49
CA ASP A 906 47.05 -3.97 -33.69
C ASP A 906 46.70 -5.38 -34.21
N GLU A 907 45.96 -5.49 -35.33
CA GLU A 907 45.57 -6.77 -35.95
C GLU A 907 46.74 -7.44 -36.68
N ALA A 908 47.46 -8.30 -35.98
CA ALA A 908 48.65 -9.00 -36.49
C ALA A 908 48.38 -9.83 -37.76
N LEU A 909 47.20 -10.46 -37.89
CA LEU A 909 46.86 -11.27 -39.06
C LEU A 909 46.76 -10.44 -40.35
N ALA A 910 46.34 -9.17 -40.24
CA ALA A 910 46.28 -8.28 -41.39
C ALA A 910 47.69 -7.97 -41.92
N TYR A 911 48.66 -7.76 -41.03
CA TYR A 911 50.07 -7.58 -41.42
C TYR A 911 50.70 -8.87 -41.97
N THR A 912 50.37 -10.03 -41.40
CA THR A 912 50.77 -11.33 -41.97
C THR A 912 50.23 -11.52 -43.39
N GLY A 913 48.97 -11.16 -43.63
CA GLY A 913 48.38 -11.17 -44.98
C GLY A 913 49.02 -10.16 -45.93
N LEU A 914 49.35 -8.94 -45.45
CA LEU A 914 50.04 -7.94 -46.27
C LEU A 914 51.43 -8.42 -46.68
N CYS A 915 52.14 -9.09 -45.76
CA CYS A 915 53.43 -9.71 -46.07
C CYS A 915 53.30 -10.73 -47.21
N GLU A 916 52.31 -11.62 -47.15
CA GLU A 916 52.05 -12.63 -48.18
C GLU A 916 51.68 -12.00 -49.53
N VAL A 917 50.84 -10.97 -49.54
CA VAL A 917 50.42 -10.22 -50.75
C VAL A 917 51.59 -9.43 -51.35
N TYR A 918 52.40 -8.74 -50.53
CA TYR A 918 53.58 -8.03 -51.03
C TYR A 918 54.64 -8.97 -51.57
N PHE A 919 54.81 -10.13 -50.93
CA PHE A 919 55.66 -11.19 -51.43
C PHE A 919 55.22 -11.72 -52.80
N SER A 920 53.91 -11.91 -53.03
CA SER A 920 53.40 -12.37 -54.32
C SER A 920 53.50 -11.31 -55.43
N MET A 921 53.69 -10.03 -55.09
CA MET A 921 53.86 -8.91 -56.03
C MET A 921 55.32 -8.45 -56.20
N ASP A 922 56.30 -9.22 -55.69
CA ASP A 922 57.73 -8.88 -55.72
C ASP A 922 58.10 -7.55 -55.03
N ARG A 923 57.33 -7.16 -53.99
CA ARG A 923 57.53 -5.93 -53.19
C ARG A 923 58.22 -6.25 -51.85
N ASP A 924 59.47 -6.70 -51.93
CA ASP A 924 60.22 -7.24 -50.78
C ASP A 924 60.41 -6.26 -49.60
N ALA A 925 60.57 -4.96 -49.87
CA ALA A 925 60.78 -3.96 -48.83
C ALA A 925 59.53 -3.82 -47.92
N GLU A 926 58.35 -3.78 -48.54
CA GLU A 926 57.07 -3.64 -47.84
C GLU A 926 56.67 -4.96 -47.16
N ALA A 927 56.98 -6.10 -47.79
CA ALA A 927 56.81 -7.42 -47.17
C ALA A 927 57.60 -7.55 -45.87
N LYS A 928 58.84 -7.04 -45.84
CA LYS A 928 59.70 -7.06 -44.64
C LYS A 928 59.18 -6.17 -43.51
N GLU A 929 58.66 -4.99 -43.85
CA GLU A 929 58.05 -4.07 -42.87
C GLU A 929 56.78 -4.67 -42.26
N ALA A 930 55.89 -5.22 -43.11
CA ALA A 930 54.68 -5.90 -42.66
C ALA A 930 55.01 -7.11 -41.76
N LEU A 931 56.03 -7.90 -42.12
CA LEU A 931 56.49 -9.02 -41.30
C LEU A 931 57.02 -8.59 -39.94
N ALA A 932 57.85 -7.54 -39.90
CA ALA A 932 58.38 -7.00 -38.64
C ALA A 932 57.25 -6.53 -37.72
N LYS A 933 56.24 -5.85 -38.28
CA LYS A 933 55.07 -5.40 -37.53
C LYS A 933 54.21 -6.57 -37.05
N ALA A 934 53.98 -7.59 -37.88
CA ALA A 934 53.25 -8.79 -37.48
C ALA A 934 53.92 -9.52 -36.30
N LEU A 935 55.25 -9.66 -36.31
CA LEU A 935 56.02 -10.29 -35.23
C LEU A 935 56.11 -9.43 -33.96
N GLU A 936 56.13 -8.10 -34.10
CA GLU A 936 56.04 -7.17 -32.97
C GLU A 936 54.66 -7.31 -32.28
N LEU A 937 53.60 -7.35 -33.09
CA LEU A 937 52.23 -7.44 -32.61
C LEU A 937 51.91 -8.82 -32.07
N ASP A 938 52.32 -9.93 -32.68
CA ASP A 938 52.11 -11.28 -32.14
C ASP A 938 53.33 -12.20 -32.36
N PRO A 939 54.27 -12.25 -31.39
CA PRO A 939 55.46 -13.09 -31.47
C PRO A 939 55.18 -14.60 -31.40
N ARG A 940 53.93 -15.03 -31.17
CA ARG A 940 53.53 -16.44 -31.09
C ARG A 940 52.62 -16.86 -32.25
N GLN A 941 52.42 -16.00 -33.23
CA GLN A 941 51.58 -16.31 -34.39
C GLN A 941 52.29 -17.28 -35.35
N ALA A 942 51.89 -18.56 -35.31
CA ALA A 942 52.49 -19.61 -36.14
C ALA A 942 52.40 -19.33 -37.66
N LYS A 943 51.29 -18.73 -38.12
CA LYS A 943 51.10 -18.37 -39.54
C LYS A 943 52.14 -17.35 -40.01
N THR A 944 52.54 -16.40 -39.16
CA THR A 944 53.58 -15.41 -39.46
C THR A 944 54.93 -16.06 -39.68
N PHE A 945 55.31 -17.02 -38.82
CA PHE A 945 56.56 -17.77 -38.99
C PHE A 945 56.54 -18.66 -40.24
N MET A 946 55.39 -19.22 -40.62
CA MET A 946 55.23 -19.94 -41.89
C MET A 946 55.46 -19.02 -43.10
N VAL A 947 54.84 -17.82 -43.11
CA VAL A 947 55.02 -16.84 -44.20
C VAL A 947 56.47 -16.35 -44.24
N GLN A 948 57.08 -16.12 -43.07
CA GLN A 948 58.51 -15.79 -42.93
C GLN A 948 59.41 -16.88 -43.52
N ALA A 949 59.14 -18.16 -43.23
CA ALA A 949 59.92 -19.27 -43.72
C ALA A 949 59.89 -19.35 -45.26
N ARG A 950 58.71 -19.23 -45.86
CA ARG A 950 58.55 -19.18 -47.34
C ARG A 950 59.30 -18.01 -47.97
N TRP A 951 59.25 -16.85 -47.33
CA TRP A 951 59.97 -15.67 -47.77
C TRP A 951 61.49 -15.91 -47.72
N GLN A 952 62.02 -16.46 -46.62
CA GLN A 952 63.44 -16.79 -46.45
C GLN A 952 63.93 -17.84 -47.46
N GLU A 953 63.13 -18.87 -47.75
CA GLU A 953 63.46 -19.87 -48.77
C GLU A 953 63.67 -19.24 -50.14
N ARG A 954 62.82 -18.28 -50.54
CA ARG A 954 62.95 -17.59 -51.82
C ARG A 954 64.23 -16.76 -51.90
N GLN A 955 64.66 -16.19 -50.78
CA GLN A 955 65.92 -15.44 -50.69
C GLN A 955 67.15 -16.37 -50.65
N GLY A 956 66.95 -17.69 -50.57
CA GLY A 956 68.02 -18.69 -50.48
C GLY A 956 68.61 -18.86 -49.08
N ASP A 957 68.00 -18.27 -48.04
CA ASP A 957 68.42 -18.42 -46.65
C ASP A 957 67.77 -19.65 -46.02
N ILE A 958 68.34 -20.80 -46.36
CA ILE A 958 67.79 -22.13 -46.01
C ILE A 958 67.82 -22.38 -44.49
N ASP A 959 68.85 -21.93 -43.79
CA ASP A 959 68.98 -22.13 -42.34
C ASP A 959 67.97 -21.29 -41.56
N ALA A 960 67.77 -20.03 -41.95
CA ALA A 960 66.74 -19.19 -41.35
C ALA A 960 65.33 -19.72 -41.64
N ALA A 961 65.09 -20.19 -42.87
CA ALA A 961 63.82 -20.81 -43.24
C ALA A 961 63.51 -22.05 -42.40
N LEU A 962 64.50 -22.92 -42.17
CA LEU A 962 64.36 -24.11 -41.33
C LEU A 962 63.97 -23.73 -39.89
N ALA A 963 64.63 -22.75 -39.30
CA ALA A 963 64.31 -22.26 -37.96
C ALA A 963 62.88 -21.69 -37.89
N SER A 964 62.46 -20.93 -38.89
CA SER A 964 61.10 -20.37 -38.96
C SER A 964 60.03 -21.47 -39.13
N TRP A 965 60.27 -22.51 -39.94
CA TRP A 965 59.36 -23.66 -40.05
C TRP A 965 59.27 -24.47 -38.74
N GLN A 966 60.39 -24.70 -38.06
CA GLN A 966 60.41 -25.34 -36.75
C GLN A 966 59.65 -24.52 -35.70
N GLN A 967 59.80 -23.20 -35.74
CA GLN A 967 59.06 -22.30 -34.85
C GLN A 967 57.55 -22.33 -35.15
N ALA A 968 57.15 -22.32 -36.42
CA ALA A 968 55.76 -22.42 -36.83
C ALA A 968 55.10 -23.74 -36.37
N THR A 969 55.80 -24.86 -36.55
CA THR A 969 55.31 -26.20 -36.11
C THR A 969 55.33 -26.36 -34.59
N ALA A 970 56.26 -25.73 -33.88
CA ALA A 970 56.29 -25.71 -32.42
C ALA A 970 55.13 -24.88 -31.82
N LEU A 971 54.82 -23.73 -32.43
CA LEU A 971 53.74 -22.85 -31.99
C LEU A 971 52.35 -23.41 -32.33
N ALA A 972 52.21 -24.03 -33.50
CA ALA A 972 50.96 -24.69 -33.91
C ALA A 972 51.23 -26.10 -34.45
N PRO A 973 51.30 -27.11 -33.56
CA PRO A 973 51.52 -28.50 -33.97
C PRO A 973 50.43 -29.07 -34.89
N THR A 974 49.25 -28.45 -34.92
CA THR A 974 48.13 -28.84 -35.81
C THR A 974 48.18 -28.15 -37.18
N LEU A 975 49.13 -27.23 -37.42
CA LEU A 975 49.22 -26.51 -38.69
C LEU A 975 49.86 -27.39 -39.78
N ILE A 976 49.01 -28.10 -40.52
CA ILE A 976 49.38 -29.04 -41.61
C ILE A 976 50.35 -28.39 -42.62
N MET A 977 50.06 -27.16 -43.06
CA MET A 977 50.87 -26.45 -44.04
C MET A 977 52.31 -26.20 -43.57
N ALA A 978 52.53 -26.05 -42.26
CA ALA A 978 53.86 -25.86 -41.69
C ALA A 978 54.66 -27.16 -41.66
N TRP A 979 54.03 -28.28 -41.33
CA TRP A 979 54.66 -29.60 -41.41
C TRP A 979 55.01 -30.00 -42.85
N ASN A 980 54.12 -29.72 -43.80
CA ASN A 980 54.38 -29.96 -45.22
C ASN A 980 55.55 -29.09 -45.74
N GLY A 981 55.58 -27.80 -45.39
CA GLY A 981 56.68 -26.89 -45.73
C GLY A 981 58.02 -27.37 -45.15
N LEU A 982 58.03 -27.72 -43.86
CA LEU A 982 59.20 -28.26 -43.17
C LEU A 982 59.72 -29.54 -43.85
N GLY A 983 58.82 -30.49 -44.13
CA GLY A 983 59.18 -31.76 -44.77
C GLY A 983 59.72 -31.58 -46.19
N LEU A 984 59.14 -30.66 -46.98
CA LEU A 984 59.65 -30.34 -48.32
C LEU A 984 61.01 -29.64 -48.29
N LEU A 985 61.28 -28.79 -47.30
CA LEU A 985 62.59 -28.15 -47.12
C LEU A 985 63.65 -29.18 -46.71
N GLN A 986 63.36 -30.04 -45.73
CA GLN A 986 64.26 -31.10 -45.26
C GLN A 986 64.56 -32.13 -46.35
N LEU A 987 63.55 -32.47 -47.17
CA LEU A 987 63.73 -33.35 -48.33
C LEU A 987 64.69 -32.74 -49.37
N ARG A 988 64.63 -31.41 -49.59
CA ARG A 988 65.58 -30.69 -50.46
C ARG A 988 66.99 -30.65 -49.88
N GLN A 989 67.12 -30.60 -48.55
CA GLN A 989 68.41 -30.68 -47.86
C GLN A 989 69.01 -32.10 -47.86
N GLY A 990 68.23 -33.13 -48.24
CA GLY A 990 68.64 -34.53 -48.23
C GLY A 990 68.49 -35.23 -46.87
N ASP A 991 67.90 -34.57 -45.87
CA ASP A 991 67.59 -35.20 -44.58
C ASP A 991 66.30 -36.02 -44.67
N LEU A 992 66.46 -37.25 -45.14
CA LEU A 992 65.34 -38.16 -45.37
C LEU A 992 64.61 -38.57 -44.09
N GLU A 993 65.31 -38.66 -42.95
CA GLU A 993 64.70 -39.04 -41.68
C GLU A 993 63.84 -37.91 -41.12
N ALA A 994 64.35 -36.67 -41.11
CA ALA A 994 63.60 -35.52 -40.65
C ALA A 994 62.40 -35.23 -41.57
N ALA A 995 62.59 -35.30 -42.90
CA ALA A 995 61.50 -35.16 -43.85
C ALA A 995 60.40 -36.22 -43.65
N HIS A 996 60.78 -37.48 -43.40
CA HIS A 996 59.83 -38.54 -43.07
C HIS A 996 59.03 -38.20 -41.81
N ALA A 997 59.69 -37.74 -40.74
CA ALA A 997 59.04 -37.37 -39.50
C ALA A 997 58.04 -36.21 -39.70
N ALA A 998 58.43 -35.15 -40.42
CA ALA A 998 57.59 -33.99 -40.69
C ALA A 998 56.33 -34.35 -41.49
N PHE A 999 56.46 -35.10 -42.59
CA PHE A 999 55.29 -35.55 -43.35
C PHE A 999 54.43 -36.53 -42.57
N SER A 1000 55.02 -37.39 -41.74
CA SER A 1000 54.25 -38.28 -40.85
C SER A 1000 53.41 -37.49 -39.84
N GLN A 1001 53.96 -36.41 -39.26
CA GLN A 1001 53.18 -35.52 -38.39
C GLN A 1001 52.01 -34.87 -39.14
N SER A 1002 52.22 -34.43 -40.39
CA SER A 1002 51.13 -33.95 -41.23
C SER A 1002 50.01 -34.99 -41.39
N LEU A 1003 50.35 -36.27 -41.57
CA LEU A 1003 49.36 -37.36 -41.72
C LEU A 1003 48.67 -37.77 -40.42
N VAL A 1004 49.32 -37.55 -39.27
CA VAL A 1004 48.67 -37.73 -37.96
C VAL A 1004 47.56 -36.70 -37.76
N ILE A 1005 47.73 -35.50 -38.30
CA ILE A 1005 46.73 -34.43 -38.21
C ILE A 1005 45.59 -34.67 -39.20
N ASP A 1006 45.91 -34.95 -40.45
CA ASP A 1006 44.95 -35.32 -41.49
C ASP A 1006 45.54 -36.34 -42.46
N GLU A 1007 44.93 -37.51 -42.54
CA GLU A 1007 45.34 -38.59 -43.44
C GLU A 1007 45.06 -38.28 -44.92
N HIS A 1008 44.20 -37.31 -45.26
CA HIS A 1008 43.81 -37.01 -46.64
C HIS A 1008 44.74 -35.99 -47.32
N GLN A 1009 46.00 -35.92 -46.89
CA GLN A 1009 46.95 -34.93 -47.36
C GLN A 1009 47.82 -35.45 -48.51
N ALA A 1010 47.53 -34.99 -49.73
CA ALA A 1010 48.24 -35.40 -50.94
C ALA A 1010 49.73 -35.02 -50.92
N VAL A 1011 50.07 -33.82 -50.42
CA VAL A 1011 51.46 -33.33 -50.34
C VAL A 1011 52.30 -34.20 -49.39
N ALA A 1012 51.74 -34.58 -48.24
CA ALA A 1012 52.44 -35.43 -47.28
C ALA A 1012 52.61 -36.87 -47.80
N HIS A 1013 51.57 -37.44 -48.42
CA HIS A 1013 51.66 -38.75 -49.09
C HIS A 1013 52.69 -38.76 -50.22
N GLY A 1014 52.68 -37.73 -51.09
CA GLY A 1014 53.66 -37.59 -52.17
C GLY A 1014 55.08 -37.35 -51.67
N GLY A 1015 55.24 -36.55 -50.61
CA GLY A 1015 56.51 -36.30 -49.94
C GLY A 1015 57.10 -37.58 -49.34
N LEU A 1016 56.30 -38.35 -48.59
CA LEU A 1016 56.72 -39.66 -48.07
C LEU A 1016 57.01 -40.66 -49.19
N GLY A 1017 56.18 -40.67 -50.25
CA GLY A 1017 56.44 -41.48 -51.45
C GLY A 1017 57.82 -41.20 -52.01
N ARG A 1018 58.23 -39.93 -52.07
CA ARG A 1018 59.56 -39.52 -52.54
C ARG A 1018 60.68 -39.92 -51.57
N VAL A 1019 60.48 -39.76 -50.27
CA VAL A 1019 61.45 -40.22 -49.25
C VAL A 1019 61.70 -41.72 -49.38
N VAL A 1020 60.63 -42.51 -49.45
CA VAL A 1020 60.67 -43.98 -49.52
C VAL A 1020 61.25 -44.45 -50.87
N MET A 1021 60.96 -43.74 -51.96
CA MET A 1021 61.56 -43.99 -53.27
C MET A 1021 63.08 -43.78 -53.25
N LEU A 1022 63.55 -42.67 -52.66
CA LEU A 1022 64.99 -42.37 -52.51
C LEU A 1022 65.70 -43.38 -51.59
N GLN A 1023 64.98 -44.03 -50.68
CA GLN A 1023 65.48 -45.16 -49.88
C GLN A 1023 65.48 -46.51 -50.63
N GLY A 1024 65.04 -46.55 -51.89
CA GLY A 1024 65.01 -47.76 -52.73
C GLY A 1024 63.80 -48.68 -52.50
N LYS A 1025 62.80 -48.26 -51.73
CA LYS A 1025 61.61 -49.08 -51.41
C LYS A 1025 60.45 -48.80 -52.39
N TYR A 1026 60.64 -49.17 -53.65
CA TYR A 1026 59.75 -48.75 -54.74
C TYR A 1026 58.28 -49.19 -54.60
N SER A 1027 58.00 -50.38 -54.05
CA SER A 1027 56.63 -50.87 -53.87
C SER A 1027 55.84 -50.06 -52.84
N GLU A 1028 56.49 -49.63 -51.76
CA GLU A 1028 55.89 -48.79 -50.72
C GLU A 1028 55.66 -47.37 -51.24
N ALA A 1029 56.64 -46.82 -51.98
CA ALA A 1029 56.52 -45.51 -52.61
C ALA A 1029 55.35 -45.42 -53.60
N LEU A 1030 55.12 -46.47 -54.41
CA LEU A 1030 53.99 -46.52 -55.34
C LEU A 1030 52.63 -46.43 -54.62
N VAL A 1031 52.46 -47.14 -53.51
CA VAL A 1031 51.22 -47.08 -52.71
C VAL A 1031 50.99 -45.67 -52.17
N LEU A 1032 52.04 -45.02 -51.69
CA LEU A 1032 51.96 -43.65 -51.17
C LEU A 1032 51.61 -42.64 -52.28
N TYR A 1033 52.22 -42.75 -53.46
CA TYR A 1033 51.87 -41.90 -54.60
C TYR A 1033 50.46 -42.14 -55.10
N GLN A 1034 50.00 -43.39 -55.17
CA GLN A 1034 48.62 -43.70 -55.54
C GLN A 1034 47.62 -43.09 -54.56
N ARG A 1035 47.90 -43.16 -53.25
CA ARG A 1035 47.10 -42.46 -52.23
C ARG A 1035 47.12 -40.94 -52.43
N ALA A 1036 48.29 -40.37 -52.69
CA ALA A 1036 48.39 -38.93 -53.00
C ALA A 1036 47.51 -38.55 -54.19
N VAL A 1037 47.49 -39.35 -55.26
CA VAL A 1037 46.64 -39.14 -56.45
C VAL A 1037 45.16 -39.29 -56.11
N THR A 1038 44.77 -40.19 -55.21
CA THR A 1038 43.37 -40.28 -54.78
C THR A 1038 42.89 -39.02 -54.07
N TYR A 1039 43.79 -38.29 -53.41
CA TYR A 1039 43.46 -37.05 -52.71
C TYR A 1039 43.64 -35.79 -53.56
N ASP A 1040 44.54 -35.82 -54.55
CA ASP A 1040 44.77 -34.72 -55.48
C ASP A 1040 45.08 -35.25 -56.89
N ALA A 1041 44.01 -35.60 -57.62
CA ALA A 1041 44.11 -36.15 -58.96
C ALA A 1041 44.49 -35.11 -60.03
N ALA A 1042 44.49 -33.81 -59.69
CA ALA A 1042 44.89 -32.74 -60.60
C ALA A 1042 46.40 -32.45 -60.54
N ASN A 1043 47.12 -33.04 -59.58
CA ASN A 1043 48.53 -32.79 -59.38
C ASN A 1043 49.40 -33.61 -60.32
N GLY A 1044 49.79 -32.97 -61.42
CA GLY A 1044 50.63 -33.57 -62.46
C GLY A 1044 51.97 -34.11 -61.94
N GLU A 1045 52.56 -33.48 -60.92
CA GLU A 1045 53.83 -33.91 -60.34
C GLU A 1045 53.73 -35.34 -59.78
N LEU A 1046 52.59 -35.74 -59.21
CA LEU A 1046 52.41 -37.10 -58.68
C LEU A 1046 52.46 -38.14 -59.80
N PHE A 1047 51.85 -37.86 -60.94
CA PHE A 1047 51.93 -38.72 -62.12
C PHE A 1047 53.34 -38.76 -62.72
N ALA A 1048 54.05 -37.62 -62.70
CA ALA A 1048 55.46 -37.57 -63.09
C ALA A 1048 56.32 -38.51 -62.23
N ARG A 1049 56.10 -38.51 -60.91
CA ARG A 1049 56.80 -39.38 -59.95
C ARG A 1049 56.42 -40.85 -60.07
N ILE A 1050 55.16 -41.18 -60.31
CA ILE A 1050 54.72 -42.56 -60.59
C ILE A 1050 55.38 -43.06 -61.89
N GLY A 1051 55.40 -42.24 -62.94
CA GLY A 1051 56.07 -42.56 -64.20
C GLY A 1051 57.57 -42.78 -64.02
N GLU A 1052 58.23 -41.92 -63.24
CA GLU A 1052 59.66 -42.04 -62.91
C GLU A 1052 59.95 -43.35 -62.15
N LEU A 1053 59.13 -43.69 -61.16
CA LEU A 1053 59.24 -44.93 -60.39
C LEU A 1053 59.08 -46.18 -61.26
N PHE A 1054 58.13 -46.17 -62.21
CA PHE A 1054 57.96 -47.29 -63.15
C PHE A 1054 59.12 -47.40 -64.15
N MET A 1055 59.71 -46.28 -64.57
CA MET A 1055 60.93 -46.30 -65.39
C MET A 1055 62.12 -46.88 -64.60
N LEU A 1056 62.31 -46.49 -63.33
CA LEU A 1056 63.36 -47.02 -62.46
C LEU A 1056 63.21 -48.53 -62.17
N THR A 1057 61.98 -49.05 -62.17
CA THR A 1057 61.69 -50.48 -61.97
C THR A 1057 61.58 -51.28 -63.27
N ALA A 1058 61.99 -50.69 -64.41
CA ALA A 1058 61.97 -51.29 -65.74
C ALA A 1058 60.58 -51.77 -66.22
N GLN A 1059 59.51 -51.02 -65.88
CA GLN A 1059 58.13 -51.27 -66.29
C GLN A 1059 57.62 -50.15 -67.22
N PRO A 1060 58.02 -50.13 -68.49
CA PRO A 1060 57.77 -48.98 -69.37
C PRO A 1060 56.30 -48.84 -69.82
N GLY A 1061 55.49 -49.90 -69.74
CA GLY A 1061 54.04 -49.84 -70.03
C GLY A 1061 53.27 -48.97 -69.03
N PRO A 1062 53.28 -49.31 -67.73
CA PRO A 1062 52.68 -48.46 -66.69
C PRO A 1062 53.29 -47.05 -66.63
N ALA A 1063 54.59 -46.89 -66.92
CA ALA A 1063 55.22 -45.57 -67.02
C ALA A 1063 54.60 -44.72 -68.14
N HIS A 1064 54.32 -45.33 -69.30
CA HIS A 1064 53.65 -44.67 -70.42
C HIS A 1064 52.26 -44.17 -70.04
N GLU A 1065 51.47 -44.97 -69.31
CA GLU A 1065 50.15 -44.56 -68.84
C GLU A 1065 50.23 -43.39 -67.84
N ALA A 1066 51.15 -43.45 -66.88
CA ALA A 1066 51.32 -42.38 -65.88
C ALA A 1066 51.74 -41.05 -66.52
N TYR A 1067 52.74 -41.04 -67.41
CA TYR A 1067 53.12 -39.82 -68.12
C TYR A 1067 52.06 -39.36 -69.13
N GLY A 1068 51.22 -40.29 -69.65
CA GLY A 1068 50.06 -39.97 -70.47
C GLY A 1068 49.01 -39.18 -69.68
N GLN A 1069 48.68 -39.64 -68.48
CA GLN A 1069 47.78 -38.92 -67.54
C GLN A 1069 48.34 -37.53 -67.20
N LEU A 1070 49.65 -37.41 -66.96
CA LEU A 1070 50.29 -36.10 -66.78
C LEU A 1070 50.10 -35.19 -67.99
N LEU A 1071 50.25 -35.71 -69.21
CA LEU A 1071 50.08 -34.92 -70.43
C LEU A 1071 48.62 -34.52 -70.67
N GLU A 1072 47.64 -35.31 -70.21
CA GLU A 1072 46.23 -34.94 -70.25
C GLU A 1072 45.92 -33.76 -69.31
N LEU A 1073 46.50 -33.78 -68.10
CA LEU A 1073 46.40 -32.68 -67.14
C LEU A 1073 47.15 -31.43 -67.61
N GLU A 1074 48.34 -31.63 -68.16
CA GLU A 1074 49.24 -30.58 -68.61
C GLU A 1074 49.67 -30.82 -70.07
N PRO A 1075 48.87 -30.39 -71.07
CA PRO A 1075 49.10 -30.67 -72.51
C PRO A 1075 50.45 -30.20 -73.08
N ASN A 1076 51.17 -29.36 -72.33
CA ASN A 1076 52.46 -28.79 -72.72
C ASN A 1076 53.61 -29.17 -71.76
N SER A 1077 53.41 -30.12 -70.83
CA SER A 1077 54.42 -30.50 -69.85
C SER A 1077 55.64 -31.15 -70.52
N ALA A 1078 56.80 -30.53 -70.37
CA ALA A 1078 58.06 -31.03 -70.91
C ALA A 1078 58.47 -32.36 -70.25
N ILE A 1079 58.25 -32.48 -68.94
CA ILE A 1079 58.52 -33.68 -68.14
C ILE A 1079 57.68 -34.86 -68.64
N ALA A 1080 56.39 -34.62 -68.95
CA ALA A 1080 55.50 -35.64 -69.50
C ALA A 1080 55.95 -36.12 -70.87
N LEU A 1081 56.30 -35.19 -71.77
CA LEU A 1081 56.77 -35.49 -73.11
C LEU A 1081 58.11 -36.25 -73.10
N ALA A 1082 59.04 -35.84 -72.24
CA ALA A 1082 60.32 -36.51 -72.07
C ALA A 1082 60.15 -37.91 -71.45
N GLY A 1083 59.31 -38.02 -70.41
CA GLY A 1083 58.97 -39.29 -69.77
C GLY A 1083 58.30 -40.28 -70.73
N LEU A 1084 57.31 -39.83 -71.51
CA LEU A 1084 56.66 -40.62 -72.56
C LEU A 1084 57.64 -41.08 -73.63
N GLY A 1085 58.54 -40.19 -74.06
CA GLY A 1085 59.58 -40.53 -75.01
C GLY A 1085 60.48 -41.65 -74.52
N ARG A 1086 60.96 -41.58 -73.26
CA ARG A 1086 61.75 -42.65 -72.63
C ARG A 1086 60.98 -43.95 -72.50
N ALA A 1087 59.71 -43.90 -72.07
CA ALA A 1087 58.87 -45.08 -71.94
C ALA A 1087 58.63 -45.76 -73.30
N LYS A 1088 58.33 -44.99 -74.36
CA LYS A 1088 58.17 -45.48 -75.73
C LYS A 1088 59.45 -46.07 -76.31
N ALA A 1089 60.60 -45.46 -76.01
CA ALA A 1089 61.90 -46.00 -76.40
C ALA A 1089 62.14 -47.38 -75.80
N ALA A 1090 61.87 -47.53 -74.49
CA ALA A 1090 61.97 -48.82 -73.79
C ALA A 1090 60.95 -49.87 -74.30
N LEU A 1091 59.83 -49.45 -74.87
CA LEU A 1091 58.85 -50.31 -75.56
C LEU A 1091 59.22 -50.63 -77.03
N GLY A 1092 60.35 -50.13 -77.54
CA GLY A 1092 60.82 -50.34 -78.91
C GLY A 1092 60.13 -49.46 -79.97
N GLN A 1093 59.42 -48.41 -79.56
CA GLN A 1093 58.70 -47.47 -80.44
C GLN A 1093 59.58 -46.25 -80.76
N SER A 1094 60.71 -46.46 -81.43
CA SER A 1094 61.75 -45.44 -81.63
C SER A 1094 61.30 -44.15 -82.32
N ASP A 1095 60.52 -44.23 -83.40
CA ASP A 1095 60.12 -43.05 -84.17
C ASP A 1095 59.21 -42.11 -83.37
N GLU A 1096 58.27 -42.69 -82.61
CA GLU A 1096 57.38 -41.94 -81.73
C GLU A 1096 58.13 -41.38 -80.51
N ALA A 1097 59.10 -42.11 -79.98
CA ALA A 1097 59.94 -41.67 -78.89
C ALA A 1097 60.79 -40.43 -79.26
N ILE A 1098 61.42 -40.44 -80.44
CA ILE A 1098 62.18 -39.29 -80.97
C ILE A 1098 61.28 -38.07 -81.10
N ALA A 1099 60.09 -38.23 -81.70
CA ALA A 1099 59.16 -37.12 -81.91
C ALA A 1099 58.70 -36.47 -80.59
N MET A 1100 58.48 -37.27 -79.53
CA MET A 1100 58.10 -36.78 -78.21
C MET A 1100 59.26 -36.07 -77.50
N LEU A 1101 60.47 -36.63 -77.54
CA LEU A 1101 61.67 -36.03 -76.93
C LEU A 1101 62.07 -34.72 -77.59
N GLU A 1102 62.02 -34.63 -78.92
CA GLU A 1102 62.24 -33.36 -79.63
C GLU A 1102 61.18 -32.31 -79.28
N ARG A 1103 59.93 -32.75 -79.07
CA ARG A 1103 58.84 -31.84 -78.65
C ARG A 1103 59.07 -31.34 -77.22
N ALA A 1104 59.57 -32.18 -76.32
CA ALA A 1104 59.98 -31.77 -74.98
C ALA A 1104 61.12 -30.73 -75.05
N LEU A 1105 62.18 -31.01 -75.80
CA LEU A 1105 63.34 -30.13 -75.94
C LEU A 1105 63.03 -28.80 -76.65
N ARG A 1106 62.03 -28.75 -77.53
CA ARG A 1106 61.52 -27.47 -78.07
C ARG A 1106 60.92 -26.57 -76.98
N ARG A 1107 60.43 -27.14 -75.87
CA ARG A 1107 59.85 -26.40 -74.75
C ARG A 1107 60.90 -26.07 -73.70
N THR A 1108 61.73 -27.05 -73.35
CA THR A 1108 62.82 -26.93 -72.38
C THR A 1108 64.16 -27.30 -73.04
N PRO A 1109 64.77 -26.39 -73.83
CA PRO A 1109 66.01 -26.68 -74.58
C PRO A 1109 67.23 -26.99 -73.70
N LYS A 1110 67.14 -26.69 -72.41
CA LYS A 1110 68.21 -26.83 -71.41
C LYS A 1110 68.06 -28.07 -70.52
N GLU A 1111 67.21 -29.02 -70.89
CA GLU A 1111 66.97 -30.21 -70.09
C GLU A 1111 67.94 -31.34 -70.48
N ALA A 1112 69.03 -31.49 -69.72
CA ALA A 1112 70.13 -32.42 -70.00
C ALA A 1112 69.67 -33.89 -70.13
N THR A 1113 68.76 -34.33 -69.26
CA THR A 1113 68.23 -35.70 -69.23
C THR A 1113 67.36 -36.03 -70.45
N ALA A 1114 66.65 -35.03 -71.01
CA ALA A 1114 65.87 -35.21 -72.23
C ALA A 1114 66.78 -35.28 -73.49
N HIS A 1115 67.89 -34.53 -73.50
CA HIS A 1115 68.93 -34.65 -74.53
C HIS A 1115 69.66 -36.00 -74.47
N ALA A 1116 69.97 -36.50 -73.27
CA ALA A 1116 70.58 -37.82 -73.07
C ALA A 1116 69.62 -38.94 -73.52
N ALA A 1117 68.35 -38.87 -73.11
CA ALA A 1117 67.33 -39.81 -73.55
C ALA A 1117 67.15 -39.81 -75.07
N LEU A 1118 67.12 -38.63 -75.72
CA LEU A 1118 67.02 -38.54 -77.18
C LEU A 1118 68.23 -39.18 -77.87
N ALA A 1119 69.42 -38.98 -77.32
CA ALA A 1119 70.64 -39.57 -77.84
C ALA A 1119 70.61 -41.10 -77.80
N ASP A 1120 70.15 -41.71 -76.70
CA ASP A 1120 69.96 -43.16 -76.59
C ASP A 1120 69.04 -43.72 -77.67
N VAL A 1121 67.88 -43.09 -77.87
CA VAL A 1121 66.91 -43.56 -78.87
C VAL A 1121 67.49 -43.44 -80.28
N LEU A 1122 68.16 -42.32 -80.60
CA LEU A 1122 68.79 -42.10 -81.90
C LEU A 1122 69.92 -43.12 -82.17
N ALA A 1123 70.70 -43.46 -81.15
CA ALA A 1123 71.75 -44.48 -81.24
C ALA A 1123 71.16 -45.86 -81.55
N LEU A 1124 70.12 -46.27 -80.80
CA LEU A 1124 69.42 -47.54 -81.02
C LEU A 1124 68.67 -47.61 -82.36
N SER A 1125 68.30 -46.46 -82.92
CA SER A 1125 67.56 -46.33 -84.19
C SER A 1125 68.48 -46.19 -85.42
N GLY A 1126 69.79 -46.35 -85.24
CA GLY A 1126 70.76 -46.31 -86.34
C GLY A 1126 71.15 -44.92 -86.84
N GLN A 1127 71.00 -43.87 -86.01
CA GLN A 1127 71.35 -42.48 -86.32
C GLN A 1127 72.51 -41.94 -85.45
N PRO A 1128 73.72 -42.52 -85.52
CA PRO A 1128 74.79 -42.25 -84.57
C PRO A 1128 75.30 -40.79 -84.56
N ALA A 1129 75.27 -40.09 -85.70
CA ALA A 1129 75.72 -38.70 -85.78
C ALA A 1129 74.77 -37.74 -85.03
N ALA A 1130 73.46 -37.97 -85.11
CA ALA A 1130 72.47 -37.19 -84.38
C ALA A 1130 72.50 -37.53 -82.88
N ALA A 1131 72.75 -38.80 -82.52
CA ALA A 1131 72.92 -39.23 -81.14
C ALA A 1131 74.10 -38.53 -80.45
N ILE A 1132 75.28 -38.47 -81.09
CA ILE A 1132 76.47 -37.78 -80.54
C ILE A 1132 76.17 -36.30 -80.28
N THR A 1133 75.52 -35.61 -81.23
CA THR A 1133 75.18 -34.20 -81.08
C THR A 1133 74.26 -33.96 -79.88
N SER A 1134 73.31 -34.87 -79.66
CA SER A 1134 72.38 -34.80 -78.52
C SER A 1134 73.09 -35.14 -77.19
N TYR A 1135 74.04 -36.08 -77.17
CA TYR A 1135 74.89 -36.34 -76.00
C TYR A 1135 75.77 -35.14 -75.63
N GLU A 1136 76.37 -34.47 -76.62
CA GLU A 1136 77.16 -33.26 -76.40
C GLU A 1136 76.32 -32.12 -75.80
N GLN A 1137 75.05 -31.99 -76.22
CA GLN A 1137 74.11 -31.05 -75.63
C GLN A 1137 73.81 -31.41 -74.17
N ALA A 1138 73.56 -32.68 -73.86
CA ALA A 1138 73.34 -33.15 -72.49
C ALA A 1138 74.54 -32.84 -71.59
N LEU A 1139 75.75 -33.20 -72.03
CA LEU A 1139 77.03 -32.95 -71.35
C LEU A 1139 77.30 -31.48 -71.05
N ASN A 1140 76.99 -30.60 -72.00
CA ASN A 1140 77.18 -29.15 -71.84
C ASN A 1140 76.19 -28.52 -70.84
N LEU A 1141 75.04 -29.17 -70.64
CA LEU A 1141 73.99 -28.69 -69.74
C LEU A 1141 74.17 -29.22 -68.32
N ASP A 1142 74.57 -30.49 -68.18
CA ASP A 1142 74.86 -31.13 -66.90
C ASP A 1142 75.94 -32.19 -67.08
N ALA A 1143 77.10 -31.96 -66.47
CA ALA A 1143 78.26 -32.83 -66.59
C ALA A 1143 78.09 -34.17 -65.83
N ASP A 1144 77.22 -34.22 -64.82
CA ASP A 1144 76.99 -35.42 -64.00
C ASP A 1144 76.08 -36.43 -64.71
N VAL A 1145 75.22 -35.98 -65.65
CA VAL A 1145 74.34 -36.84 -66.46
C VAL A 1145 75.14 -37.81 -67.34
N ALA A 1146 76.40 -37.52 -67.62
CA ALA A 1146 77.29 -38.36 -68.44
C ALA A 1146 78.10 -39.40 -67.67
N LEU A 1147 77.95 -39.50 -66.35
CA LEU A 1147 78.54 -40.58 -65.55
C LEU A 1147 77.63 -41.82 -65.48
N ASP A 1148 76.31 -41.63 -65.64
CA ASP A 1148 75.30 -42.70 -65.63
C ASP A 1148 74.91 -43.22 -67.03
N TYR A 1149 75.21 -42.47 -68.10
CA TYR A 1149 74.96 -42.78 -69.51
C TYR A 1149 76.27 -42.83 -70.30
#